data_AF-A0A0Q9TAQ1-F1
#
_entry.id   AF-A0A0Q9TAQ1-F1
#
_cell.length_a   1.000
_cell.length_b   1.000
_cell.length_c   1.000
_cell.angle_alpha   90.00
_cell.angle_beta   90.00
_cell.angle_gamma   90.00
#
_symmetry.space_group_name_H-M   'P 1'
#
loop_
_entity.id
_entity.type
_entity.pdbx_description
1 polymer ?
#
loop_
_entity_poly.entity_id
_entity_poly.type
_entity_poly.pdbx_seq_one_letter_code
_entity_poly.pdbx_strand_id
1 'polypeptide(L)'
;MVAITPDSPVAAVFGRSHAKRKLVEEGLGIRTIGELLHHLPRRYVASTELSEVAEPVVGQMMSVVGEVASSRVTEFWAHKKKQFRTEVRIRTNGLDFTLSFFSPYAAQAEKYAAEMRPGSRGLFTGKAKLFHHTWQLEQPHQLMFGEDGEAASLPRLLPVYPLTHRLYVWDLIRVMAIALDLVTGVTDVLTPELRREHDVLDIMTALRLAHRPDDYAQVGAAQKRFRFEEALVLQLVLARRRAAQRALGARARTGGGSLLERFDARLPFELTAGQREIGDLVEEELGRDHPMNRLLQGEVGSGKTLVALRAMLRVVDSGGQAVLLAPTEVLAQQHHRSISAMLGDLAQGGMLGGAADGTSVVLLTGSMGKTARDRALQQMSSGEAGIVIGTHALLEQSVDLADLGLVVVDEQHRFGVEQRAALTDKAGTPPHVLVMTATPIPRTVAMTVFGDLETSVLSELPAGRAPIQTNVVPLAEQPTWISRVWERVREEVAAGHQVYVVCPRISGDTSEEGERDQVDVDEDGEVVTTRRALAAVEDVHAELTAGPLAGLRVAVLHGRLGADDKDRTMRAFAAGDIDVLVSTTVIEVGVDVHNATTMVLLDADRFGVSQLHQLRGRVGRGGLPGLCLLVSRAEAGSPARDRLDAVAGTTDGFELSRIDLEQRREGDVLGANQSGFRSSLVSLRVLRDAATIDRARDAAESLLAADPDLAATPDLAAAVQAIELSSASGFLEKS
;
A
#
# COMPACT_ATOMS: atom_id res chain seq x y z
N MET A 1 14.70 -46.72 -4.81
CA MET A 1 13.86 -45.52 -5.03
C MET A 1 14.79 -44.33 -5.06
N VAL A 2 14.71 -43.50 -6.09
CA VAL A 2 15.52 -42.28 -6.19
C VAL A 2 15.08 -41.35 -5.06
N ALA A 3 15.99 -40.91 -4.20
CA ALA A 3 15.69 -39.95 -3.15
C ALA A 3 15.19 -38.65 -3.79
N ILE A 4 13.98 -38.22 -3.43
CA ILE A 4 13.42 -36.94 -3.90
C ILE A 4 13.87 -35.87 -2.91
N THR A 5 14.50 -34.82 -3.42
CA THR A 5 14.96 -33.65 -2.65
C THR A 5 14.12 -32.42 -3.03
N PRO A 6 14.19 -31.31 -2.28
CA PRO A 6 13.53 -30.05 -2.66
C PRO A 6 13.89 -29.57 -4.07
N ASP A 7 15.14 -29.74 -4.51
CA ASP A 7 15.60 -29.31 -5.85
C ASP A 7 15.17 -30.26 -6.98
N SER A 8 14.60 -31.41 -6.63
CA SER A 8 14.13 -32.35 -7.63
C SER A 8 13.02 -31.72 -8.48
N PRO A 9 12.96 -32.00 -9.80
CA PRO A 9 11.88 -31.50 -10.65
C PRO A 9 10.52 -31.99 -10.15
N VAL A 10 9.50 -31.14 -10.23
CA VAL A 10 8.13 -31.49 -9.85
C VAL A 10 7.62 -32.72 -10.64
N ALA A 11 8.19 -32.96 -11.82
CA ALA A 11 7.99 -34.16 -12.63
C ALA A 11 8.08 -35.48 -11.84
N ALA A 12 8.93 -35.54 -10.81
CA ALA A 12 9.19 -36.73 -10.00
C ALA A 12 7.94 -37.26 -9.29
N VAL A 13 6.94 -36.39 -9.03
CA VAL A 13 5.72 -36.72 -8.29
C VAL A 13 4.45 -36.77 -9.16
N PHE A 14 4.55 -36.41 -10.46
CA PHE A 14 3.41 -36.40 -11.39
C PHE A 14 3.24 -37.71 -12.20
N GLY A 15 4.20 -38.64 -12.13
CA GLY A 15 4.15 -39.89 -12.89
C GLY A 15 3.91 -39.69 -14.39
N ARG A 16 2.94 -40.41 -14.98
CA ARG A 16 2.59 -40.31 -16.42
C ARG A 16 1.68 -39.12 -16.78
N SER A 17 1.32 -38.24 -15.83
CA SER A 17 0.34 -37.16 -16.03
C SER A 17 0.94 -35.89 -16.65
N HIS A 18 1.51 -36.00 -17.86
CA HIS A 18 2.22 -34.91 -18.54
C HIS A 18 1.40 -33.61 -18.71
N ALA A 19 0.10 -33.72 -19.01
CA ALA A 19 -0.76 -32.55 -19.20
C ALA A 19 -0.98 -31.75 -17.91
N LYS A 20 -1.14 -32.44 -16.77
CA LYS A 20 -1.33 -31.80 -15.45
C LYS A 20 -0.03 -31.17 -14.95
N ARG A 21 1.10 -31.85 -15.17
CA ARG A 21 2.43 -31.33 -14.88
C ARG A 21 2.65 -29.97 -15.57
N LYS A 22 2.35 -29.88 -16.87
CA LYS A 22 2.52 -28.64 -17.64
C LYS A 22 1.71 -27.47 -17.07
N LEU A 23 0.48 -27.72 -16.60
CA LEU A 23 -0.37 -26.71 -15.97
C LEU A 23 0.20 -26.18 -14.63
N VAL A 24 0.93 -27.02 -13.90
CA VAL A 24 1.58 -26.63 -12.64
C VAL A 24 2.89 -25.88 -12.91
N GLU A 25 3.69 -26.35 -13.87
CA GLU A 25 4.93 -25.68 -14.27
C GLU A 25 4.69 -24.32 -14.91
N GLU A 26 3.78 -24.22 -15.87
CA GLU A 26 3.53 -22.99 -16.64
C GLU A 26 2.45 -22.10 -16.00
N GLY A 27 1.40 -22.72 -15.45
CA GLY A 27 0.28 -21.97 -14.88
C GLY A 27 0.55 -21.45 -13.47
N LEU A 28 1.16 -22.27 -12.61
CA LEU A 28 1.50 -21.86 -11.23
C LEU A 28 2.97 -21.42 -11.08
N GLY A 29 3.79 -21.62 -12.11
CA GLY A 29 5.22 -21.33 -12.04
C GLY A 29 5.96 -22.26 -11.05
N ILE A 30 5.49 -23.50 -10.85
CA ILE A 30 6.07 -24.45 -9.90
C ILE A 30 6.84 -25.53 -10.67
N ARG A 31 8.16 -25.49 -10.58
CA ARG A 31 9.10 -26.35 -11.30
C ARG A 31 9.81 -27.37 -10.39
N THR A 32 9.99 -27.05 -9.10
CA THR A 32 10.68 -27.94 -8.14
C THR A 32 9.75 -28.48 -7.06
N ILE A 33 10.19 -29.52 -6.36
CA ILE A 33 9.46 -30.08 -5.21
C ILE A 33 9.43 -29.07 -4.06
N GLY A 34 10.51 -28.33 -3.83
CA GLY A 34 10.57 -27.27 -2.82
C GLY A 34 9.52 -26.19 -3.08
N GLU A 35 9.39 -25.73 -4.33
CA GLU A 35 8.35 -24.78 -4.72
C GLU A 35 6.93 -25.34 -4.56
N LEU A 36 6.74 -26.63 -4.83
CA LEU A 36 5.46 -27.30 -4.61
C LEU A 36 5.12 -27.33 -3.11
N LEU A 37 6.06 -27.70 -2.26
CA LEU A 37 5.88 -27.75 -0.81
C LEU A 37 5.61 -26.38 -0.19
N HIS A 38 6.12 -25.30 -0.77
CA HIS A 38 5.85 -23.93 -0.31
C HIS A 38 4.61 -23.30 -0.97
N HIS A 39 3.88 -24.05 -1.82
CA HIS A 39 2.58 -23.62 -2.37
C HIS A 39 1.48 -23.84 -1.33
N LEU A 40 1.43 -22.96 -0.33
CA LEU A 40 0.56 -23.12 0.84
C LEU A 40 -0.94 -22.95 0.51
N PRO A 41 -1.85 -23.63 1.24
CA PRO A 41 -3.29 -23.48 1.06
C PRO A 41 -3.78 -22.06 1.44
N ARG A 42 -4.78 -21.54 0.71
CA ARG A 42 -5.44 -20.26 1.02
C ARG A 42 -6.49 -20.37 2.11
N ARG A 43 -7.19 -21.50 2.14
CA ARG A 43 -8.25 -21.81 3.11
C ARG A 43 -8.34 -23.31 3.33
N TYR A 44 -9.04 -23.71 4.37
CA TYR A 44 -9.31 -25.09 4.70
C TYR A 44 -10.82 -25.30 4.79
N VAL A 45 -11.27 -26.48 4.38
CA VAL A 45 -12.69 -26.83 4.41
C VAL A 45 -12.83 -28.17 5.13
N ALA A 46 -13.66 -28.22 6.17
CA ALA A 46 -13.96 -29.47 6.86
C ALA A 46 -14.76 -30.39 5.92
N SER A 47 -14.31 -31.63 5.72
CA SER A 47 -15.03 -32.62 4.91
C SER A 47 -16.28 -33.17 5.62
N THR A 48 -16.37 -32.98 6.94
CA THR A 48 -17.46 -33.45 7.79
C THR A 48 -18.67 -32.50 7.82
N GLU A 49 -18.48 -31.25 7.42
CA GLU A 49 -19.48 -30.19 7.53
C GLU A 49 -19.86 -29.66 6.14
N LEU A 50 -21.13 -29.29 5.97
CA LEU A 50 -21.56 -28.61 4.75
C LEU A 50 -20.97 -27.20 4.73
N SER A 51 -20.52 -26.77 3.55
CA SER A 51 -20.01 -25.41 3.41
C SER A 51 -21.10 -24.39 3.67
N GLU A 52 -20.77 -23.35 4.45
CA GLU A 52 -21.59 -22.15 4.51
C GLU A 52 -21.38 -21.33 3.24
N VAL A 53 -22.45 -21.07 2.50
CA VAL A 53 -22.36 -20.43 1.18
C VAL A 53 -23.26 -19.20 1.13
N ALA A 54 -22.63 -18.03 1.13
CA ALA A 54 -23.25 -16.75 0.79
C ALA A 54 -23.49 -16.65 -0.74
N GLU A 55 -24.16 -15.59 -1.18
CA GLU A 55 -24.45 -15.36 -2.60
C GLU A 55 -23.15 -15.24 -3.42
N PRO A 56 -22.87 -16.19 -4.34
CA PRO A 56 -21.63 -16.19 -5.11
C PRO A 56 -21.68 -15.17 -6.25
N VAL A 57 -20.52 -14.71 -6.72
CA VAL A 57 -20.44 -13.85 -7.91
C VAL A 57 -20.51 -14.73 -9.17
N VAL A 58 -21.30 -14.33 -10.16
CA VAL A 58 -21.40 -15.05 -11.45
C VAL A 58 -20.01 -15.15 -12.10
N GLY A 59 -19.66 -16.33 -12.59
CA GLY A 59 -18.36 -16.65 -13.18
C GLY A 59 -17.27 -17.02 -12.17
N GLN A 60 -17.49 -16.82 -10.87
CA GLN A 60 -16.50 -17.13 -9.83
C GLN A 60 -16.24 -18.65 -9.74
N MET A 61 -14.97 -19.04 -9.80
CA MET A 61 -14.58 -20.42 -9.51
C MET A 61 -14.71 -20.69 -8.00
N MET A 62 -15.54 -21.66 -7.61
CA MET A 62 -15.77 -21.98 -6.21
C MET A 62 -15.70 -23.49 -5.94
N SER A 63 -15.36 -23.83 -4.70
CA SER A 63 -15.35 -25.20 -4.18
C SER A 63 -16.20 -25.26 -2.92
N VAL A 64 -17.21 -26.13 -2.92
CA VAL A 64 -18.18 -26.28 -1.83
C VAL A 64 -18.34 -27.74 -1.44
N VAL A 65 -18.41 -28.00 -0.14
CA VAL A 65 -18.83 -29.29 0.40
C VAL A 65 -20.35 -29.30 0.46
N GLY A 66 -20.94 -30.26 -0.23
CA GLY A 66 -22.39 -30.41 -0.32
C GLY A 66 -22.83 -31.86 -0.12
N GLU A 67 -24.09 -32.04 0.22
CA GLU A 67 -24.76 -33.34 0.20
C GLU A 67 -25.64 -33.44 -1.04
N VAL A 68 -25.54 -34.55 -1.78
CA VAL A 68 -26.38 -34.76 -2.96
C VAL A 68 -27.83 -34.94 -2.54
N ALA A 69 -28.69 -33.99 -2.92
CA ALA A 69 -30.13 -34.03 -2.67
C ALA A 69 -30.86 -34.87 -3.73
N SER A 70 -30.43 -34.78 -4.99
CA SER A 70 -30.99 -35.57 -6.08
C SER A 70 -30.00 -35.74 -7.22
N SER A 71 -30.07 -36.85 -7.95
CA SER A 71 -29.28 -37.12 -9.14
C SER A 71 -30.17 -37.77 -10.18
N ARG A 72 -30.29 -37.17 -11.36
CA ARG A 72 -31.20 -37.60 -12.43
C ARG A 72 -30.49 -37.61 -13.77
N VAL A 73 -30.64 -38.69 -14.52
CA VAL A 73 -30.17 -38.78 -15.91
C VAL A 73 -31.31 -38.41 -16.84
N THR A 74 -31.04 -37.49 -17.77
CA THR A 74 -31.98 -37.05 -18.81
C THR A 74 -31.35 -37.26 -20.17
N GLU A 75 -32.16 -37.63 -21.16
CA GLU A 75 -31.72 -37.80 -22.54
C GLU A 75 -32.12 -36.59 -23.37
N PHE A 76 -31.23 -36.14 -24.25
CA PHE A 76 -31.54 -35.05 -25.18
C PHE A 76 -30.82 -35.26 -26.52
N TRP A 77 -31.28 -34.53 -27.54
CA TRP A 77 -30.69 -34.58 -28.88
C TRP A 77 -29.87 -33.31 -29.13
N ALA A 78 -28.59 -33.47 -29.46
CA ALA A 78 -27.70 -32.37 -29.84
C ALA A 78 -26.97 -32.73 -31.14
N HIS A 79 -26.96 -31.80 -32.11
CA HIS A 79 -26.31 -31.99 -33.42
C HIS A 79 -26.62 -33.35 -34.08
N LYS A 80 -27.89 -33.77 -34.07
CA LYS A 80 -28.39 -35.06 -34.61
C LYS A 80 -27.80 -36.32 -33.94
N LYS A 81 -27.20 -36.20 -32.76
CA LYS A 81 -26.74 -37.34 -31.94
C LYS A 81 -27.46 -37.34 -30.59
N LYS A 82 -27.76 -38.54 -30.09
CA LYS A 82 -28.31 -38.75 -28.75
C LYS A 82 -27.23 -38.49 -27.71
N GLN A 83 -27.51 -37.65 -26.72
CA GLN A 83 -26.63 -37.31 -25.59
C GLN A 83 -27.37 -37.45 -24.26
N PHE A 84 -26.62 -37.59 -23.18
CA PHE A 84 -27.13 -37.79 -21.84
C PHE A 84 -26.65 -36.65 -20.93
N ARG A 85 -27.53 -36.15 -20.07
CA ARG A 85 -27.24 -35.12 -19.07
C ARG A 85 -27.57 -35.67 -17.69
N THR A 86 -26.57 -35.80 -16.84
CA THR A 86 -26.75 -36.10 -15.41
C THR A 86 -26.85 -34.78 -14.66
N GLU A 87 -28.04 -34.50 -14.16
CA GLU A 87 -28.37 -33.32 -13.36
C GLU A 87 -28.37 -33.70 -11.88
N VAL A 88 -27.47 -33.07 -11.12
CA VAL A 88 -27.28 -33.33 -9.70
C VAL A 88 -27.59 -32.06 -8.93
N ARG A 89 -28.43 -32.14 -7.90
CA ARG A 89 -28.67 -31.03 -6.97
C ARG A 89 -27.94 -31.32 -5.67
N ILE A 90 -27.15 -30.37 -5.20
CA ILE A 90 -26.43 -30.46 -3.93
C ILE A 90 -27.02 -29.45 -2.94
N ARG A 91 -27.13 -29.89 -1.68
CA ARG A 91 -27.50 -29.06 -0.55
C ARG A 91 -26.25 -28.59 0.19
N THR A 92 -26.22 -27.32 0.54
CA THR A 92 -25.17 -26.72 1.40
C THR A 92 -25.81 -26.02 2.60
N ASN A 93 -25.01 -25.44 3.50
CA ASN A 93 -25.54 -24.56 4.55
C ASN A 93 -25.68 -23.14 3.96
N GLY A 94 -26.80 -22.88 3.27
CA GLY A 94 -27.03 -21.63 2.55
C GLY A 94 -27.70 -21.87 1.21
N LEU A 95 -27.02 -21.54 0.12
CA LEU A 95 -27.53 -21.73 -1.24
C LEU A 95 -27.31 -23.15 -1.77
N ASP A 96 -28.33 -23.72 -2.40
CA ASP A 96 -28.25 -24.99 -3.11
C ASP A 96 -27.73 -24.79 -4.54
N PHE A 97 -26.99 -25.77 -5.05
CA PHE A 97 -26.43 -25.71 -6.40
C PHE A 97 -26.91 -26.87 -7.27
N THR A 98 -27.10 -26.60 -8.56
CA THR A 98 -27.35 -27.62 -9.57
C THR A 98 -26.12 -27.82 -10.45
N LEU A 99 -25.67 -29.05 -10.60
CA LEU A 99 -24.54 -29.46 -11.42
C LEU A 99 -25.06 -30.23 -12.63
N SER A 100 -24.56 -29.90 -13.82
CA SER A 100 -24.91 -30.60 -15.06
C SER A 100 -23.69 -31.26 -15.66
N PHE A 101 -23.71 -32.58 -15.76
CA PHE A 101 -22.67 -33.39 -16.41
C PHE A 101 -23.19 -33.89 -17.76
N PHE A 102 -22.52 -33.53 -18.84
CA PHE A 102 -22.87 -33.98 -20.18
C PHE A 102 -22.01 -35.18 -20.58
N SER A 103 -22.64 -36.25 -21.04
CA SER A 103 -21.98 -37.50 -21.43
C SER A 103 -22.49 -37.99 -22.79
N PRO A 104 -21.59 -38.43 -23.70
CA PRO A 104 -21.98 -38.98 -24.99
C PRO A 104 -22.59 -40.40 -24.90
N TYR A 105 -22.40 -41.11 -23.79
CA TYR A 105 -22.85 -42.50 -23.61
C TYR A 105 -23.67 -42.68 -22.32
N ALA A 106 -24.71 -43.51 -22.39
CA ALA A 106 -25.60 -43.83 -21.26
C ALA A 106 -24.83 -44.37 -20.05
N ALA A 107 -23.93 -45.35 -20.29
CA ALA A 107 -23.14 -45.99 -19.24
C ALA A 107 -22.28 -44.98 -18.44
N GLN A 108 -21.81 -43.90 -19.08
CA GLN A 108 -21.06 -42.85 -18.39
C GLN A 108 -21.97 -41.95 -17.54
N ALA A 109 -23.15 -41.60 -18.06
CA ALA A 109 -24.15 -40.84 -17.32
C ALA A 109 -24.68 -41.62 -16.09
N GLU A 110 -24.93 -42.92 -16.26
CA GLU A 110 -25.32 -43.84 -15.20
C GLU A 110 -24.21 -44.01 -14.16
N LYS A 111 -22.94 -44.10 -14.58
CA LYS A 111 -21.80 -44.12 -13.65
C LYS A 111 -21.76 -42.86 -12.79
N TYR A 112 -21.89 -41.67 -13.38
CA TYR A 112 -21.94 -40.41 -12.62
C TYR A 112 -23.12 -40.38 -11.66
N ALA A 113 -24.30 -40.83 -12.08
CA ALA A 113 -25.47 -40.89 -11.21
C ALA A 113 -25.28 -41.90 -10.05
N ALA A 114 -24.60 -43.01 -10.31
CA ALA A 114 -24.29 -44.04 -9.32
C ALA A 114 -23.18 -43.63 -8.34
N GLU A 115 -22.26 -42.75 -8.72
CA GLU A 115 -21.27 -42.13 -7.82
C GLU A 115 -21.89 -41.02 -6.97
N MET A 116 -22.80 -40.23 -7.55
CA MET A 116 -23.50 -39.11 -6.89
C MET A 116 -24.92 -39.53 -6.48
N ARG A 117 -25.03 -40.50 -5.58
CA ARG A 117 -26.34 -40.95 -5.08
C ARG A 117 -26.89 -39.95 -4.06
N PRO A 118 -28.22 -39.78 -3.97
CA PRO A 118 -28.83 -38.99 -2.90
C PRO A 118 -28.34 -39.42 -1.51
N GLY A 119 -27.97 -38.46 -0.67
CA GLY A 119 -27.38 -38.67 0.66
C GLY A 119 -25.86 -38.81 0.67
N SER A 120 -25.21 -38.97 -0.49
CA SER A 120 -23.74 -38.94 -0.57
C SER A 120 -23.21 -37.52 -0.41
N ARG A 121 -22.11 -37.36 0.33
CA ARG A 121 -21.42 -36.07 0.47
C ARG A 121 -20.22 -35.98 -0.46
N GLY A 122 -19.85 -34.78 -0.84
CA GLY A 122 -18.65 -34.56 -1.65
C GLY A 122 -18.23 -33.10 -1.70
N LEU A 123 -16.99 -32.89 -2.16
CA LEU A 123 -16.49 -31.60 -2.57
C LEU A 123 -16.81 -31.38 -4.05
N PHE A 124 -17.53 -30.33 -4.34
CA PHE A 124 -17.93 -29.93 -5.69
C PHE A 124 -17.26 -28.63 -6.07
N THR A 125 -16.67 -28.58 -7.26
CA THR A 125 -15.89 -27.44 -7.74
C THR A 125 -16.30 -27.06 -9.16
N GLY A 126 -16.60 -25.79 -9.40
CA GLY A 126 -17.04 -25.29 -10.71
C GLY A 126 -17.15 -23.77 -10.72
N LYS A 127 -17.47 -23.20 -11.88
CA LYS A 127 -17.78 -21.77 -11.99
C LYS A 127 -19.25 -21.53 -11.61
N ALA A 128 -19.49 -20.61 -10.67
CA ALA A 128 -20.85 -20.22 -10.31
C ALA A 128 -21.55 -19.58 -11.51
N LYS A 129 -22.78 -19.99 -11.78
CA LYS A 129 -23.61 -19.45 -12.85
C LYS A 129 -25.04 -19.37 -12.36
N LEU A 130 -25.70 -18.24 -12.58
CA LEU A 130 -27.11 -18.10 -12.29
C LEU A 130 -27.91 -18.45 -13.55
N PHE A 131 -28.83 -19.42 -13.46
CA PHE A 131 -29.69 -19.80 -14.58
C PHE A 131 -31.11 -20.07 -14.09
N HIS A 132 -32.09 -19.35 -14.63
CA HIS A 132 -33.48 -19.36 -14.17
C HIS A 132 -33.61 -19.22 -12.63
N HIS A 133 -32.93 -18.23 -12.06
CA HIS A 133 -32.90 -17.97 -10.61
C HIS A 133 -32.40 -19.14 -9.74
N THR A 134 -31.70 -20.12 -10.34
CA THR A 134 -31.07 -21.22 -9.62
C THR A 134 -29.57 -21.19 -9.84
N TRP A 135 -28.81 -21.29 -8.76
CA TRP A 135 -27.36 -21.37 -8.83
C TRP A 135 -26.90 -22.70 -9.41
N GLN A 136 -25.94 -22.63 -10.33
CA GLN A 136 -25.33 -23.77 -10.98
C GLN A 136 -23.81 -23.71 -10.87
N LEU A 137 -23.18 -24.88 -10.82
CA LEU A 137 -21.74 -25.00 -11.01
C LEU A 137 -21.49 -25.47 -12.44
N GLU A 138 -21.03 -24.56 -13.30
CA GLU A 138 -20.64 -24.82 -14.68
C GLU A 138 -19.29 -25.53 -14.72
N GLN A 139 -19.16 -26.49 -15.65
CA GLN A 139 -18.04 -27.43 -15.74
C GLN A 139 -17.69 -28.06 -14.39
N PRO A 140 -18.71 -28.65 -13.71
CA PRO A 140 -18.54 -29.13 -12.36
C PRO A 140 -17.61 -30.33 -12.33
N HIS A 141 -16.83 -30.41 -11.26
CA HIS A 141 -16.04 -31.56 -10.93
C HIS A 141 -16.31 -31.94 -9.48
N GLN A 142 -16.40 -33.24 -9.24
CA GLN A 142 -16.79 -33.81 -7.96
C GLN A 142 -15.70 -34.70 -7.37
N LEU A 143 -15.59 -34.65 -6.06
CA LEU A 143 -14.85 -35.59 -5.23
C LEU A 143 -15.80 -36.08 -4.14
N MET A 144 -16.28 -37.32 -4.27
CA MET A 144 -17.23 -37.91 -3.33
C MET A 144 -16.52 -38.39 -2.07
N PHE A 145 -17.16 -38.25 -0.91
CA PHE A 145 -16.69 -38.73 0.40
C PHE A 145 -17.38 -40.06 0.73
N GLY A 146 -16.63 -41.08 1.19
CA GLY A 146 -17.18 -42.40 1.53
C GLY A 146 -16.12 -43.48 1.78
N GLU A 147 -16.53 -44.62 2.35
CA GLU A 147 -15.66 -45.73 2.79
C GLU A 147 -15.16 -46.64 1.64
N ASP A 148 -15.87 -46.69 0.51
CA ASP A 148 -15.46 -47.48 -0.66
C ASP A 148 -14.86 -46.57 -1.77
N GLY A 149 -13.55 -46.30 -1.68
CA GLY A 149 -12.77 -45.64 -2.75
C GLY A 149 -11.63 -44.72 -2.28
N GLU A 150 -10.94 -44.07 -3.24
CA GLU A 150 -9.80 -43.14 -3.05
C GLU A 150 -10.02 -42.03 -1.98
N ALA A 151 -11.28 -41.79 -1.59
CA ALA A 151 -11.70 -40.81 -0.59
C ALA A 151 -11.41 -41.19 0.88
N ALA A 152 -11.17 -42.46 1.20
CA ALA A 152 -10.79 -42.89 2.56
C ALA A 152 -9.44 -42.30 3.03
N SER A 153 -8.64 -41.80 2.08
CA SER A 153 -7.31 -41.19 2.33
C SER A 153 -7.33 -39.66 2.45
N LEU A 154 -8.50 -39.02 2.33
CA LEU A 154 -8.60 -37.56 2.36
C LEU A 154 -8.55 -37.04 3.81
N PRO A 155 -7.80 -35.96 4.08
CA PRO A 155 -7.73 -35.38 5.41
C PRO A 155 -9.10 -34.82 5.85
N ARG A 156 -9.35 -34.83 7.16
CA ARG A 156 -10.57 -34.26 7.76
C ARG A 156 -10.74 -32.78 7.41
N LEU A 157 -9.63 -32.06 7.34
CA LEU A 157 -9.57 -30.70 6.86
C LEU A 157 -8.93 -30.69 5.46
N LEU A 158 -9.70 -30.35 4.44
CA LEU A 158 -9.24 -30.29 3.06
C LEU A 158 -8.56 -28.94 2.78
N PRO A 159 -7.26 -28.91 2.41
CA PRO A 159 -6.60 -27.70 1.98
C PRO A 159 -7.09 -27.25 0.60
N VAL A 160 -7.40 -25.96 0.45
CA VAL A 160 -7.78 -25.36 -0.82
C VAL A 160 -6.67 -24.43 -1.28
N TYR A 161 -6.04 -24.80 -2.40
CA TYR A 161 -4.90 -24.10 -2.97
C TYR A 161 -5.33 -22.99 -3.96
N PRO A 162 -4.46 -21.99 -4.21
CA PRO A 162 -4.53 -21.22 -5.45
C PRO A 162 -4.39 -22.14 -6.67
N LEU A 163 -5.27 -22.00 -7.67
CA LEU A 163 -5.33 -22.86 -8.85
C LEU A 163 -5.35 -22.06 -10.15
N THR A 164 -4.90 -22.70 -11.23
CA THR A 164 -5.02 -22.21 -12.60
C THR A 164 -6.13 -22.93 -13.36
N HIS A 165 -6.57 -22.37 -14.49
CA HIS A 165 -7.63 -22.95 -15.30
C HIS A 165 -7.29 -24.40 -15.71
N ARG A 166 -8.25 -25.32 -15.51
CA ARG A 166 -8.14 -26.79 -15.74
C ARG A 166 -7.26 -27.57 -14.74
N LEU A 167 -6.79 -26.94 -13.67
CA LEU A 167 -6.20 -27.63 -12.53
C LEU A 167 -7.20 -27.68 -11.38
N TYR A 168 -7.33 -28.84 -10.73
CA TYR A 168 -8.28 -29.03 -9.65
C TYR A 168 -7.60 -29.28 -8.30
N VAL A 169 -8.32 -29.00 -7.20
CA VAL A 169 -7.80 -29.08 -5.83
C VAL A 169 -7.19 -30.45 -5.52
N TRP A 170 -7.87 -31.55 -5.87
CA TRP A 170 -7.38 -32.91 -5.58
C TRP A 170 -6.14 -33.31 -6.38
N ASP A 171 -5.89 -32.68 -7.53
CA ASP A 171 -4.69 -32.96 -8.30
C ASP A 171 -3.47 -32.45 -7.54
N LEU A 172 -3.57 -31.28 -6.90
CA LEU A 172 -2.54 -30.79 -6.00
C LEU A 172 -2.49 -31.60 -4.70
N ILE A 173 -3.62 -31.93 -4.06
CA ILE A 173 -3.62 -32.73 -2.82
C ILE A 173 -2.88 -34.06 -3.03
N ARG A 174 -3.15 -34.78 -4.12
CA ARG A 174 -2.51 -36.07 -4.41
C ARG A 174 -1.01 -35.94 -4.66
N VAL A 175 -0.61 -34.95 -5.45
CA VAL A 175 0.80 -34.76 -5.77
C VAL A 175 1.58 -34.23 -4.57
N MET A 176 0.99 -33.32 -3.80
CA MET A 176 1.54 -32.83 -2.52
C MET A 176 1.69 -33.98 -1.53
N ALA A 177 0.71 -34.89 -1.49
CA ALA A 177 0.78 -36.06 -0.64
C ALA A 177 2.00 -36.94 -0.97
N ILE A 178 2.19 -37.25 -2.25
CA ILE A 178 3.36 -38.02 -2.71
C ILE A 178 4.65 -37.28 -2.40
N ALA A 179 4.69 -35.96 -2.63
CA ALA A 179 5.86 -35.13 -2.32
C ALA A 179 6.23 -35.19 -0.83
N LEU A 180 5.27 -35.00 0.08
CA LEU A 180 5.49 -35.02 1.52
C LEU A 180 5.96 -36.38 2.06
N ASP A 181 5.54 -37.48 1.43
CA ASP A 181 5.91 -38.82 1.88
C ASP A 181 7.26 -39.28 1.34
N LEU A 182 7.70 -38.74 0.19
CA LEU A 182 8.95 -39.14 -0.47
C LEU A 182 10.10 -38.13 -0.31
N VAL A 183 9.82 -36.88 0.04
CA VAL A 183 10.85 -35.86 0.16
C VAL A 183 11.79 -36.16 1.33
N THR A 184 13.08 -36.01 1.07
CA THR A 184 14.17 -36.14 2.04
C THR A 184 15.11 -34.94 1.88
N GLY A 185 15.86 -34.61 2.93
CA GLY A 185 16.79 -33.47 2.89
C GLY A 185 16.10 -32.12 2.78
N VAL A 186 14.90 -31.96 3.35
CA VAL A 186 14.31 -30.64 3.56
C VAL A 186 15.07 -29.97 4.70
N THR A 187 15.75 -28.89 4.36
CA THR A 187 16.54 -28.10 5.30
C THR A 187 15.64 -27.21 6.14
N ASP A 188 15.87 -27.15 7.45
CA ASP A 188 15.18 -26.22 8.34
C ASP A 188 16.02 -24.95 8.47
N VAL A 189 15.49 -23.85 7.95
CA VAL A 189 16.12 -22.53 8.00
C VAL A 189 16.27 -22.03 9.44
N LEU A 190 15.39 -22.46 10.36
CA LEU A 190 15.48 -22.09 11.76
C LEU A 190 16.24 -23.13 12.59
N THR A 191 17.22 -22.64 13.34
CA THR A 191 17.97 -23.46 14.29
C THR A 191 17.05 -24.03 15.39
N PRO A 192 17.39 -25.17 16.01
CA PRO A 192 16.66 -25.71 17.15
C PRO A 192 16.49 -24.71 18.31
N GLU A 193 17.44 -23.79 18.47
CA GLU A 193 17.42 -22.72 19.47
C GLU A 193 16.30 -21.71 19.17
N LEU A 194 16.29 -21.14 17.96
CA LEU A 194 15.27 -20.19 17.52
C LEU A 194 13.87 -20.82 17.56
N ARG A 195 13.75 -22.10 17.20
CA ARG A 195 12.47 -22.82 17.27
C ARG A 195 11.92 -22.93 18.68
N ARG A 196 12.78 -23.25 19.65
CA ARG A 196 12.40 -23.34 21.07
C ARG A 196 12.05 -21.97 21.66
N GLU A 197 12.84 -20.95 21.35
CA GLU A 197 12.64 -19.59 21.85
C GLU A 197 11.33 -18.97 21.38
N HIS A 198 10.99 -19.13 20.10
CA HIS A 198 9.80 -18.52 19.52
C HIS A 198 8.57 -19.44 19.48
N ASP A 199 8.70 -20.66 20.03
CA ASP A 199 7.66 -21.69 20.09
C ASP A 199 7.08 -21.98 18.68
N VAL A 200 7.97 -22.39 17.77
CA VAL A 200 7.62 -22.71 16.38
C VAL A 200 8.10 -24.11 15.99
N LEU A 201 7.36 -24.75 15.09
CA LEU A 201 7.57 -26.15 14.68
C LEU A 201 8.85 -26.34 13.83
N ASP A 202 9.34 -27.57 13.74
CA ASP A 202 10.31 -27.91 12.69
C ASP A 202 9.66 -27.86 11.29
N ILE A 203 10.48 -27.65 10.26
CA ILE A 203 10.00 -27.47 8.88
C ILE A 203 9.14 -28.63 8.37
N MET A 204 9.51 -29.88 8.63
CA MET A 204 8.78 -31.04 8.11
C MET A 204 7.43 -31.20 8.80
N THR A 205 7.36 -30.98 10.11
CA THR A 205 6.10 -30.95 10.85
C THR A 205 5.23 -29.80 10.36
N ALA A 206 5.78 -28.59 10.20
CA ALA A 206 5.03 -27.43 9.71
C ALA A 206 4.44 -27.66 8.31
N LEU A 207 5.22 -28.20 7.36
CA LEU A 207 4.75 -28.56 6.02
C LEU A 207 3.63 -29.60 6.08
N ARG A 208 3.79 -30.67 6.88
CA ARG A 208 2.75 -31.69 7.04
C ARG A 208 1.46 -31.11 7.60
N LEU A 209 1.54 -30.29 8.66
CA LEU A 209 0.36 -29.69 9.28
C LEU A 209 -0.28 -28.60 8.39
N ALA A 210 0.50 -27.91 7.56
CA ALA A 210 -0.05 -26.98 6.58
C ALA A 210 -0.85 -27.70 5.48
N HIS A 211 -0.41 -28.86 5.01
CA HIS A 211 -1.02 -29.55 3.86
C HIS A 211 -1.95 -30.72 4.24
N ARG A 212 -1.79 -31.30 5.42
CA ARG A 212 -2.61 -32.40 5.95
C ARG A 212 -2.99 -32.16 7.43
N PRO A 213 -3.69 -31.07 7.75
CA PRO A 213 -4.16 -30.85 9.11
C PRO A 213 -5.36 -31.74 9.46
N ASP A 214 -5.38 -32.21 10.70
CA ASP A 214 -6.52 -32.86 11.33
C ASP A 214 -7.52 -31.83 11.88
N ASP A 215 -7.01 -30.68 12.37
CA ASP A 215 -7.79 -29.62 12.99
C ASP A 215 -7.21 -28.22 12.71
N TYR A 216 -7.97 -27.18 13.06
CA TYR A 216 -7.53 -25.78 12.87
C TYR A 216 -6.41 -25.34 13.82
N ALA A 217 -6.19 -26.03 14.96
CA ALA A 217 -5.09 -25.71 15.86
C ALA A 217 -3.74 -26.07 15.22
N GLN A 218 -3.67 -27.21 14.54
CA GLN A 218 -2.52 -27.61 13.72
C GLN A 218 -2.26 -26.62 12.57
N VAL A 219 -3.32 -26.14 11.90
CA VAL A 219 -3.20 -25.07 10.89
C VAL A 219 -2.59 -23.81 11.50
N GLY A 220 -3.08 -23.39 12.67
CA GLY A 220 -2.56 -22.23 13.38
C GLY A 220 -1.07 -22.37 13.71
N ALA A 221 -0.64 -23.53 14.20
CA ALA A 221 0.75 -23.80 14.53
C ALA A 221 1.67 -23.78 13.29
N ALA A 222 1.23 -24.39 12.17
CA ALA A 222 1.96 -24.33 10.90
C ALA A 222 2.07 -22.90 10.36
N GLN A 223 0.96 -22.14 10.36
CA GLN A 223 0.96 -20.74 9.93
C GLN A 223 1.87 -19.87 10.80
N LYS A 224 1.86 -20.07 12.13
CA LYS A 224 2.75 -19.36 13.07
C LYS A 224 4.22 -19.56 12.66
N ARG A 225 4.61 -20.79 12.32
CA ARG A 225 5.98 -21.12 11.88
C ARG A 225 6.37 -20.41 10.59
N PHE A 226 5.56 -20.51 9.54
CA PHE A 226 5.87 -19.90 8.23
C PHE A 226 5.87 -18.38 8.27
N ARG A 227 4.93 -17.78 9.03
CA ARG A 227 4.92 -16.32 9.25
C ARG A 227 6.17 -15.85 9.97
N PHE A 228 6.58 -16.56 11.01
CA PHE A 228 7.80 -16.19 11.74
C PHE A 228 9.04 -16.38 10.88
N GLU A 229 9.12 -17.43 10.06
CA GLU A 229 10.22 -17.60 9.08
C GLU A 229 10.33 -16.41 8.14
N GLU A 230 9.22 -16.11 7.47
CA GLU A 230 9.16 -15.07 6.46
C GLU A 230 9.47 -13.70 7.06
N ALA A 231 8.96 -13.43 8.27
CA ALA A 231 9.29 -12.22 9.02
C ALA A 231 10.78 -12.19 9.38
N LEU A 232 11.38 -13.27 9.89
CA LEU A 232 12.78 -13.30 10.30
C LEU A 232 13.73 -13.11 9.13
N VAL A 233 13.52 -13.84 8.03
CA VAL A 233 14.37 -13.70 6.83
C VAL A 233 14.26 -12.28 6.28
N LEU A 234 13.06 -11.71 6.21
CA LEU A 234 12.89 -10.31 5.77
C LEU A 234 13.60 -9.32 6.71
N GLN A 235 13.45 -9.47 8.03
CA GLN A 235 14.10 -8.59 9.00
C GLN A 235 15.64 -8.71 8.97
N LEU A 236 16.19 -9.90 8.71
CA LEU A 236 17.62 -10.10 8.52
C LEU A 236 18.15 -9.40 7.27
N VAL A 237 17.45 -9.50 6.13
CA VAL A 237 17.80 -8.75 4.90
C VAL A 237 17.86 -7.25 5.19
N LEU A 238 16.83 -6.72 5.85
CA LEU A 238 16.75 -5.30 6.19
C LEU A 238 17.83 -4.87 7.19
N ALA A 239 18.09 -5.69 8.21
CA ALA A 239 19.13 -5.41 9.20
C ALA A 239 20.55 -5.46 8.60
N ARG A 240 20.84 -6.40 7.69
CA ARG A 240 22.12 -6.43 6.95
C ARG A 240 22.28 -5.22 6.04
N ARG A 241 21.22 -4.77 5.36
CA ARG A 241 21.23 -3.51 4.59
C ARG A 241 21.55 -2.31 5.48
N ARG A 242 20.91 -2.20 6.65
CA ARG A 242 21.22 -1.15 7.64
C ARG A 242 22.67 -1.21 8.11
N ALA A 243 23.20 -2.39 8.40
CA ALA A 243 24.61 -2.58 8.79
C ALA A 243 25.58 -2.16 7.67
N ALA A 244 25.30 -2.57 6.42
CA ALA A 244 26.11 -2.18 5.26
C ALA A 244 26.10 -0.65 5.04
N GLN A 245 24.94 0.00 5.20
CA GLN A 245 24.84 1.46 5.14
C GLN A 245 25.63 2.14 6.26
N ARG A 246 25.56 1.63 7.49
CA ARG A 246 26.37 2.15 8.60
C ARG A 246 27.87 2.03 8.34
N ALA A 247 28.30 0.94 7.71
CA ALA A 247 29.70 0.70 7.37
C ALA A 247 30.27 1.65 6.30
N LEU A 248 29.43 2.33 5.51
CA LEU A 248 29.89 3.35 4.56
C LEU A 248 30.48 4.58 5.27
N GLY A 249 30.11 4.80 6.54
CA GLY A 249 30.48 5.98 7.32
C GLY A 249 29.79 7.26 6.84
N ALA A 250 29.78 8.27 7.71
CA ALA A 250 29.33 9.62 7.40
C ALA A 250 30.17 10.66 8.13
N ARG A 251 30.21 11.88 7.59
CA ARG A 251 30.81 13.01 8.30
C ARG A 251 29.85 13.48 9.38
N ALA A 252 30.24 13.31 10.65
CA ALA A 252 29.48 13.78 11.80
C ALA A 252 29.19 15.29 11.73
N ARG A 253 27.92 15.65 11.98
CA ARG A 253 27.38 17.02 11.95
C ARG A 253 27.01 17.45 13.38
N THR A 254 28.05 17.75 14.16
CA THR A 254 27.97 18.14 15.59
C THR A 254 27.71 19.63 15.82
N GLY A 255 27.28 20.36 14.79
CA GLY A 255 27.13 21.81 14.79
C GLY A 255 28.47 22.54 14.90
N GLY A 256 28.51 23.58 15.73
CA GLY A 256 29.69 24.43 15.96
C GLY A 256 29.49 25.91 15.64
N GLY A 257 28.43 26.24 14.89
CA GLY A 257 27.97 27.61 14.66
C GLY A 257 26.86 28.05 15.62
N SER A 258 26.32 29.25 15.40
CA SER A 258 25.22 29.85 16.19
C SER A 258 23.89 29.93 15.44
N LEU A 259 23.78 29.36 14.24
CA LEU A 259 22.63 29.57 13.37
C LEU A 259 21.37 28.92 13.94
N LEU A 260 21.46 27.66 14.36
CA LEU A 260 20.33 26.94 14.97
C LEU A 260 19.88 27.58 16.28
N GLU A 261 20.81 27.92 17.17
CA GLU A 261 20.51 28.55 18.47
C GLU A 261 19.77 29.88 18.29
N ARG A 262 20.23 30.72 17.36
CA ARG A 262 19.58 32.01 17.06
C ARG A 262 18.22 31.85 16.40
N PHE A 263 18.06 30.83 15.55
CA PHE A 263 16.77 30.50 14.98
C PHE A 263 15.77 30.09 16.07
N ASP A 264 16.16 29.15 16.94
CA ASP A 264 15.31 28.67 18.03
C ASP A 264 14.91 29.82 18.98
N ALA A 265 15.83 30.74 19.29
CA ALA A 265 15.55 31.91 20.14
C ALA A 265 14.55 32.92 19.55
N ARG A 266 14.26 32.84 18.24
CA ARG A 266 13.35 33.76 17.52
C ARG A 266 11.99 33.15 17.24
N LEU A 267 11.78 31.88 17.56
CA LEU A 267 10.50 31.22 17.32
C LEU A 267 9.40 31.91 18.13
N PRO A 268 8.27 32.29 17.49
CA PRO A 268 7.17 32.97 18.17
C PRO A 268 6.26 32.01 18.98
N PHE A 269 6.67 30.75 19.11
CA PHE A 269 5.93 29.68 19.78
C PHE A 269 6.91 28.69 20.42
N GLU A 270 6.43 27.93 21.40
CA GLU A 270 7.20 26.83 21.99
C GLU A 270 7.05 25.55 21.16
N LEU A 271 8.14 24.80 21.04
CA LEU A 271 8.12 23.47 20.43
C LEU A 271 7.26 22.52 21.27
N THR A 272 6.51 21.64 20.61
CA THR A 272 5.80 20.56 21.31
C THR A 272 6.78 19.55 21.92
N ALA A 273 6.33 18.67 22.81
CA ALA A 273 7.19 17.66 23.41
C ALA A 273 7.74 16.71 22.33
N GLY A 274 6.88 16.27 21.41
CA GLY A 274 7.29 15.45 20.27
C GLY A 274 8.27 16.15 19.31
N GLN A 275 8.13 17.46 19.08
CA GLN A 275 9.07 18.22 18.25
C GLN A 275 10.46 18.32 18.89
N ARG A 276 10.52 18.45 20.23
CA ARG A 276 11.77 18.44 20.99
C ARG A 276 12.42 17.06 20.99
N GLU A 277 11.68 16.03 21.39
CA GLU A 277 12.19 14.65 21.45
C GLU A 277 12.74 14.18 20.10
N ILE A 278 11.98 14.39 19.01
CA ILE A 278 12.42 14.01 17.67
C ILE A 278 13.56 14.91 17.19
N GLY A 279 13.54 16.20 17.52
CA GLY A 279 14.61 17.13 17.19
C GLY A 279 15.94 16.72 17.82
N ASP A 280 15.93 16.39 19.10
CA ASP A 280 17.09 15.96 19.87
C ASP A 280 17.63 14.62 19.33
N LEU A 281 16.73 13.68 19.01
CA LEU A 281 17.09 12.40 18.38
C LEU A 281 17.77 12.61 17.01
N VAL A 282 17.19 13.46 16.16
CA VAL A 282 17.77 13.76 14.83
C VAL A 282 19.13 14.44 14.99
N GLU A 283 19.28 15.37 15.94
CA GLU A 283 20.57 16.02 16.21
C GLU A 283 21.63 15.03 16.71
N GLU A 284 21.26 14.10 17.59
CA GLU A 284 22.15 13.03 18.06
C GLU A 284 22.62 12.16 16.87
N GLU A 285 21.70 11.76 15.99
CA GLU A 285 22.00 10.91 14.84
C GLU A 285 22.83 11.59 13.77
N LEU A 286 22.59 12.88 13.52
CA LEU A 286 23.42 13.73 12.68
C LEU A 286 24.86 13.82 13.23
N GLY A 287 25.04 13.73 14.55
CA GLY A 287 26.35 13.74 15.21
C GLY A 287 27.14 12.43 15.12
N ARG A 288 26.55 11.34 14.59
CA ARG A 288 27.22 10.02 14.50
C ARG A 288 28.15 9.93 13.28
N ASP A 289 29.05 8.96 13.31
CA ASP A 289 30.03 8.66 12.26
C ASP A 289 29.48 7.76 11.13
N HIS A 290 28.16 7.55 11.10
CA HIS A 290 27.47 6.76 10.11
C HIS A 290 26.20 7.49 9.61
N PRO A 291 25.71 7.18 8.40
CA PRO A 291 24.55 7.87 7.85
C PRO A 291 23.31 7.67 8.72
N MET A 292 22.52 8.73 8.88
CA MET A 292 21.17 8.66 9.44
C MET A 292 20.22 8.30 8.30
N ASN A 293 19.31 7.35 8.52
CA ASN A 293 18.27 7.00 7.55
C ASN A 293 16.94 6.92 8.30
N ARG A 294 16.19 8.02 8.31
CA ARG A 294 14.99 8.17 9.16
C ARG A 294 13.75 8.57 8.36
N LEU A 295 12.62 7.99 8.71
CA LEU A 295 11.28 8.36 8.27
C LEU A 295 10.57 9.13 9.41
N LEU A 296 10.39 10.43 9.22
CA LEU A 296 9.58 11.30 10.06
C LEU A 296 8.13 11.31 9.55
N GLN A 297 7.27 10.68 10.34
CA GLN A 297 5.83 10.64 10.10
C GLN A 297 5.14 11.64 11.01
N GLY A 298 4.08 12.26 10.53
CA GLY A 298 3.26 13.12 11.39
C GLY A 298 2.11 13.70 10.60
N GLU A 299 1.08 14.15 11.31
CA GLU A 299 -0.08 14.73 10.65
C GLU A 299 0.27 16.00 9.84
N VAL A 300 -0.58 16.33 8.86
CA VAL A 300 -0.46 17.60 8.14
C VAL A 300 -0.53 18.74 9.16
N GLY A 301 0.51 19.56 9.27
CA GLY A 301 0.57 20.67 10.23
C GLY A 301 1.15 20.32 11.61
N SER A 302 1.66 19.10 11.85
CA SER A 302 2.35 18.76 13.11
C SER A 302 3.73 19.43 13.29
N GLY A 303 4.22 20.14 12.28
CA GLY A 303 5.51 20.84 12.32
C GLY A 303 6.70 20.04 11.78
N LYS A 304 6.47 19.03 10.92
CA LYS A 304 7.55 18.25 10.26
C LYS A 304 8.62 19.13 9.60
N THR A 305 8.19 20.17 8.86
CA THR A 305 9.09 21.13 8.21
C THR A 305 9.98 21.87 9.20
N LEU A 306 9.50 22.13 10.42
CA LEU A 306 10.30 22.77 11.46
C LEU A 306 11.39 21.83 11.98
N VAL A 307 11.06 20.57 12.24
CA VAL A 307 12.04 19.54 12.62
C VAL A 307 13.11 19.38 11.54
N ALA A 308 12.69 19.29 10.27
CA ALA A 308 13.63 19.22 9.15
C ALA A 308 14.48 20.49 9.02
N LEU A 309 13.91 21.68 9.20
CA LEU A 309 14.67 22.93 9.16
C LEU A 309 15.74 22.97 10.25
N ARG A 310 15.41 22.61 11.49
CA ARG A 310 16.40 22.54 12.58
C ARG A 310 17.55 21.58 12.24
N ALA A 311 17.23 20.42 11.66
CA ALA A 311 18.23 19.46 11.18
C ALA A 311 19.11 20.04 10.04
N MET A 312 18.53 20.76 9.09
CA MET A 312 19.28 21.43 8.02
C MET A 312 20.22 22.51 8.59
N LEU A 313 19.76 23.33 9.53
CA LEU A 313 20.58 24.36 10.18
C LEU A 313 21.74 23.74 10.96
N ARG A 314 21.52 22.60 11.63
CA ARG A 314 22.58 21.85 12.31
C ARG A 314 23.70 21.42 11.36
N VAL A 315 23.34 20.94 10.16
CA VAL A 315 24.32 20.58 9.13
C VAL A 315 25.08 21.79 8.61
N VAL A 316 24.39 22.92 8.43
CA VAL A 316 25.00 24.20 8.03
C VAL A 316 25.97 24.70 9.11
N ASP A 317 25.62 24.60 10.39
CA ASP A 317 26.50 24.96 11.51
C ASP A 317 27.78 24.10 11.55
N SER A 318 27.76 22.89 10.97
CA SER A 318 28.94 22.03 10.78
C SER A 318 29.71 22.28 9.47
N GLY A 319 29.34 23.32 8.71
CA GLY A 319 29.96 23.67 7.44
C GLY A 319 29.55 22.78 6.26
N GLY A 320 28.46 22.02 6.39
CA GLY A 320 27.86 21.26 5.29
C GLY A 320 26.71 21.99 4.62
N GLN A 321 26.20 21.41 3.54
CA GLN A 321 25.00 21.83 2.82
C GLN A 321 23.87 20.83 3.06
N ALA A 322 22.65 21.34 3.10
CA ALA A 322 21.45 20.52 3.18
C ALA A 322 20.54 20.74 1.97
N VAL A 323 19.90 19.67 1.51
CA VAL A 323 18.98 19.66 0.38
C VAL A 323 17.58 19.28 0.85
N LEU A 324 16.55 19.99 0.40
CA LEU A 324 15.15 19.58 0.51
C LEU A 324 14.59 19.29 -0.88
N LEU A 325 14.23 18.04 -1.11
CA LEU A 325 13.61 17.55 -2.34
C LEU A 325 12.09 17.55 -2.17
N ALA A 326 11.40 18.29 -3.03
CA ALA A 326 9.94 18.41 -3.06
C ALA A 326 9.35 17.86 -4.37
N PRO A 327 8.18 17.19 -4.35
CA PRO A 327 7.66 16.42 -5.51
C PRO A 327 7.17 17.28 -6.66
N THR A 328 6.86 18.55 -6.40
CA THR A 328 6.39 19.49 -7.41
C THR A 328 7.08 20.83 -7.26
N GLU A 329 7.15 21.59 -8.35
CA GLU A 329 7.72 22.93 -8.33
C GLU A 329 6.96 23.87 -7.38
N VAL A 330 5.64 23.70 -7.28
CA VAL A 330 4.78 24.46 -6.36
C VAL A 330 5.19 24.24 -4.91
N LEU A 331 5.43 22.98 -4.50
CA LEU A 331 5.93 22.70 -3.15
C LEU A 331 7.34 23.18 -2.93
N ALA A 332 8.24 23.04 -3.91
CA ALA A 332 9.60 23.53 -3.80
C ALA A 332 9.62 25.06 -3.55
N GLN A 333 8.81 25.81 -4.32
CA GLN A 333 8.64 27.25 -4.13
C GLN A 333 7.96 27.60 -2.80
N GLN A 334 7.03 26.77 -2.33
CA GLN A 334 6.39 26.97 -1.03
C GLN A 334 7.38 26.77 0.12
N HIS A 335 8.16 25.68 0.10
CA HIS A 335 9.20 25.41 1.10
C HIS A 335 10.24 26.51 1.08
N HIS A 336 10.68 26.96 -0.10
CA HIS A 336 11.60 28.09 -0.23
C HIS A 336 11.06 29.35 0.44
N ARG A 337 9.85 29.79 0.08
CA ARG A 337 9.23 30.97 0.70
C ARG A 337 9.04 30.81 2.20
N SER A 338 8.53 29.66 2.65
CA SER A 338 8.22 29.42 4.06
C SER A 338 9.48 29.35 4.93
N ILE A 339 10.53 28.68 4.46
CA ILE A 339 11.80 28.55 5.17
C ILE A 339 12.52 29.91 5.18
N SER A 340 12.58 30.61 4.05
CA SER A 340 13.16 31.95 4.00
C SER A 340 12.41 32.94 4.91
N ALA A 341 11.08 32.86 4.98
CA ALA A 341 10.29 33.70 5.88
C ALA A 341 10.52 33.36 7.36
N MET A 342 10.61 32.07 7.72
CA MET A 342 10.93 31.65 9.10
C MET A 342 12.32 32.09 9.55
N LEU A 343 13.31 32.05 8.66
CA LEU A 343 14.69 32.44 8.94
C LEU A 343 14.88 33.97 8.95
N GLY A 344 14.11 34.72 8.16
CA GLY A 344 14.23 36.18 8.06
C GLY A 344 15.60 36.61 7.49
N ASP A 345 16.28 37.52 8.19
CA ASP A 345 17.64 37.98 7.86
C ASP A 345 18.70 36.86 7.92
N LEU A 346 18.43 35.75 8.63
CA LEU A 346 19.32 34.59 8.65
C LEU A 346 19.33 33.82 7.31
N ALA A 347 18.33 33.99 6.44
CA ALA A 347 18.31 33.38 5.10
C ALA A 347 19.06 34.20 4.03
N GLN A 348 19.60 35.36 4.41
CA GLN A 348 20.26 36.31 3.52
C GLN A 348 21.78 36.35 3.74
N GLY A 349 22.38 35.23 4.15
CA GLY A 349 23.82 35.11 4.34
C GLY A 349 24.60 35.59 3.10
N GLY A 350 25.59 36.45 3.30
CA GLY A 350 26.39 37.04 2.22
C GLY A 350 25.73 38.18 1.44
N MET A 351 24.49 38.58 1.78
CA MET A 351 23.79 39.70 1.15
C MET A 351 23.78 40.97 2.02
N LEU A 352 23.64 42.13 1.38
CA LEU A 352 23.44 43.41 2.07
C LEU A 352 22.12 43.37 2.87
N GLY A 353 22.21 43.48 4.20
CA GLY A 353 21.05 43.42 5.11
C GLY A 353 20.82 42.05 5.75
N GLY A 354 21.58 41.02 5.35
CA GLY A 354 21.57 39.72 6.01
C GLY A 354 22.40 39.68 7.30
N ALA A 355 22.10 38.71 8.15
CA ALA A 355 22.89 38.45 9.34
C ALA A 355 24.31 37.97 8.97
N ALA A 356 25.33 38.41 9.73
CA ALA A 356 26.74 38.10 9.46
C ALA A 356 27.05 36.59 9.49
N ASP A 357 26.29 35.83 10.26
CA ASP A 357 26.34 34.38 10.43
C ASP A 357 25.09 33.68 9.85
N GLY A 358 24.38 34.37 8.93
CA GLY A 358 23.27 33.78 8.18
C GLY A 358 23.74 32.79 7.12
N THR A 359 22.79 32.02 6.58
CA THR A 359 22.98 31.11 5.46
C THR A 359 22.22 31.58 4.23
N SER A 360 22.56 31.07 3.04
CA SER A 360 21.82 31.32 1.81
C SER A 360 20.87 30.16 1.51
N VAL A 361 19.61 30.49 1.19
CA VAL A 361 18.56 29.54 0.82
C VAL A 361 18.26 29.65 -0.69
N VAL A 362 18.67 28.65 -1.46
CA VAL A 362 18.56 28.65 -2.93
C VAL A 362 17.46 27.71 -3.41
N LEU A 363 16.76 28.11 -4.48
CA LEU A 363 15.76 27.29 -5.16
C LEU A 363 16.30 26.77 -6.50
N LEU A 364 16.09 25.48 -6.79
CA LEU A 364 16.36 24.87 -8.10
C LEU A 364 15.14 24.09 -8.63
N THR A 365 14.53 24.59 -9.71
CA THR A 365 13.42 23.92 -10.42
C THR A 365 13.70 23.79 -11.92
N GLY A 366 12.96 22.89 -12.60
CA GLY A 366 13.10 22.67 -14.03
C GLY A 366 12.66 23.87 -14.87
N SER A 367 11.70 24.65 -14.36
CA SER A 367 11.16 25.86 -15.00
C SER A 367 12.06 27.11 -14.92
N MET A 368 13.20 27.06 -14.23
CA MET A 368 14.06 28.24 -14.08
C MET A 368 14.70 28.66 -15.40
N GLY A 369 14.64 29.97 -15.69
CA GLY A 369 15.38 30.56 -16.81
C GLY A 369 16.90 30.38 -16.65
N LYS A 370 17.60 30.22 -17.78
CA LYS A 370 19.03 29.87 -17.84
C LYS A 370 19.91 30.67 -16.88
N THR A 371 19.79 32.00 -16.87
CA THR A 371 20.62 32.87 -16.01
C THR A 371 20.41 32.62 -14.51
N ALA A 372 19.15 32.43 -14.09
CA ALA A 372 18.84 32.15 -12.68
C ALA A 372 19.33 30.75 -12.28
N ARG A 373 19.19 29.77 -13.18
CA ARG A 373 19.69 28.41 -12.99
C ARG A 373 21.21 28.36 -12.87
N ASP A 374 21.93 29.03 -13.79
CA ASP A 374 23.40 29.08 -13.78
C ASP A 374 23.92 29.70 -12.47
N ARG A 375 23.27 30.75 -11.97
CA ARG A 375 23.60 31.36 -10.67
C ARG A 375 23.36 30.39 -9.51
N ALA A 376 22.22 29.70 -9.48
CA ALA A 376 21.91 28.73 -8.44
C ALA A 376 22.95 27.60 -8.41
N LEU A 377 23.31 27.04 -9.58
CA LEU A 377 24.34 26.01 -9.69
C LEU A 377 25.71 26.49 -9.19
N GLN A 378 26.10 27.73 -9.50
CA GLN A 378 27.34 28.31 -8.97
C GLN A 378 27.32 28.39 -7.44
N GLN A 379 26.26 28.92 -6.84
CA GLN A 379 26.13 29.03 -5.39
C GLN A 379 26.12 27.66 -4.68
N MET A 380 25.57 26.64 -5.34
CA MET A 380 25.58 25.25 -4.84
C MET A 380 26.99 24.66 -4.88
N SER A 381 27.67 24.76 -6.02
CA SER A 381 29.03 24.22 -6.22
C SER A 381 30.10 24.92 -5.38
N SER A 382 29.91 26.20 -5.05
CA SER A 382 30.84 26.98 -4.24
C SER A 382 30.68 26.76 -2.73
N GLY A 383 29.57 26.13 -2.30
CA GLY A 383 29.20 26.00 -0.89
C GLY A 383 28.53 27.24 -0.28
N GLU A 384 28.29 28.30 -1.07
CA GLU A 384 27.60 29.52 -0.60
C GLU A 384 26.14 29.23 -0.20
N ALA A 385 25.48 28.33 -0.93
CA ALA A 385 24.13 27.87 -0.60
C ALA A 385 24.17 26.80 0.51
N GLY A 386 23.95 27.21 1.76
CA GLY A 386 23.87 26.25 2.87
C GLY A 386 22.58 25.42 2.84
N ILE A 387 21.48 25.97 2.35
CA ILE A 387 20.22 25.23 2.14
C ILE A 387 19.81 25.34 0.67
N VAL A 388 19.52 24.19 0.06
CA VAL A 388 19.04 24.10 -1.31
C VAL A 388 17.68 23.42 -1.32
N ILE A 389 16.70 24.01 -1.98
CA ILE A 389 15.35 23.47 -2.10
C ILE A 389 15.07 23.25 -3.58
N GLY A 390 14.51 22.11 -3.96
CA GLY A 390 14.27 21.87 -5.37
C GLY A 390 13.43 20.65 -5.67
N THR A 391 13.26 20.41 -6.96
CA THR A 391 12.54 19.24 -7.49
C THR A 391 13.52 18.19 -8.01
N HIS A 392 13.04 17.23 -8.81
CA HIS A 392 13.88 16.27 -9.52
C HIS A 392 15.01 16.92 -10.35
N ALA A 393 14.95 18.23 -10.64
CA ALA A 393 16.05 18.99 -11.21
C ALA A 393 17.37 18.85 -10.42
N LEU A 394 17.31 18.64 -9.10
CA LEU A 394 18.49 18.38 -8.25
C LEU A 394 19.18 17.04 -8.56
N LEU A 395 18.47 16.12 -9.21
CA LEU A 395 18.96 14.79 -9.57
C LEU A 395 19.74 14.80 -10.89
N GLU A 396 19.67 15.88 -11.67
CA GLU A 396 20.36 15.98 -12.96
C GLU A 396 21.89 15.92 -12.83
N GLN A 397 22.59 15.32 -13.79
CA GLN A 397 24.04 15.13 -13.72
C GLN A 397 24.86 16.42 -13.60
N SER A 398 24.30 17.56 -14.05
CA SER A 398 24.97 18.87 -13.99
C SER A 398 24.94 19.53 -12.60
N VAL A 399 24.34 18.89 -11.60
CA VAL A 399 24.16 19.44 -10.26
C VAL A 399 25.22 18.88 -9.32
N ASP A 400 26.14 19.76 -8.92
CA ASP A 400 27.20 19.49 -7.96
C ASP A 400 27.03 20.32 -6.68
N LEU A 401 27.37 19.72 -5.55
CA LEU A 401 27.37 20.33 -4.22
C LEU A 401 28.78 20.22 -3.62
N ALA A 402 29.20 21.23 -2.87
CA ALA A 402 30.51 21.27 -2.23
C ALA A 402 30.66 20.27 -1.08
N ASP A 403 29.68 20.19 -0.18
CA ASP A 403 29.64 19.22 0.93
C ASP A 403 28.19 18.89 1.31
N LEU A 404 27.57 17.93 0.62
CA LEU A 404 26.21 17.48 0.94
C LEU A 404 26.21 16.68 2.24
N GLY A 405 25.63 17.25 3.30
CA GLY A 405 25.53 16.62 4.61
C GLY A 405 24.16 16.01 4.94
N LEU A 406 23.07 16.58 4.43
CA LEU A 406 21.71 16.09 4.70
C LEU A 406 20.81 16.21 3.46
N VAL A 407 20.07 15.15 3.17
CA VAL A 407 18.98 15.13 2.20
C VAL A 407 17.66 14.95 2.93
N VAL A 408 16.79 15.94 2.81
CA VAL A 408 15.40 15.91 3.27
C VAL A 408 14.51 15.60 2.07
N VAL A 409 13.66 14.58 2.16
CA VAL A 409 12.69 14.24 1.10
C VAL A 409 11.29 14.44 1.64
N ASP A 410 10.49 15.31 1.01
CA ASP A 410 9.09 15.52 1.40
C ASP A 410 8.14 14.72 0.50
N GLU A 411 7.09 14.15 1.11
CA GLU A 411 6.04 13.35 0.45
C GLU A 411 6.58 12.23 -0.46
N GLN A 412 7.34 11.31 0.14
CA GLN A 412 8.05 10.22 -0.54
C GLN A 412 7.21 9.37 -1.51
N HIS A 413 5.90 9.23 -1.30
CA HIS A 413 5.08 8.30 -2.09
C HIS A 413 5.01 8.62 -3.59
N ARG A 414 5.42 9.84 -4.01
CA ARG A 414 5.55 10.21 -5.43
C ARG A 414 6.97 10.04 -6.00
N PHE A 415 7.97 9.77 -5.16
CA PHE A 415 9.36 9.60 -5.56
C PHE A 415 9.76 8.13 -5.49
N GLY A 416 10.26 7.60 -6.61
CA GLY A 416 10.75 6.23 -6.68
C GLY A 416 11.97 6.01 -5.78
N VAL A 417 12.19 4.76 -5.35
CA VAL A 417 13.38 4.36 -4.55
C VAL A 417 14.69 4.74 -5.26
N GLU A 418 14.72 4.67 -6.59
CA GLU A 418 15.86 4.97 -7.47
C GLU A 418 16.30 6.44 -7.42
N GLN A 419 15.37 7.37 -7.24
CA GLN A 419 15.66 8.81 -7.20
C GLN A 419 16.42 9.22 -5.93
N ARG A 420 16.29 8.44 -4.84
CA ARG A 420 17.04 8.65 -3.59
C ARG A 420 18.51 8.26 -3.74
N ALA A 421 18.77 7.10 -4.38
CA ALA A 421 20.13 6.63 -4.63
C ALA A 421 20.94 7.64 -5.44
N ALA A 422 20.31 8.29 -6.43
CA ALA A 422 20.99 9.26 -7.29
C ALA A 422 21.57 10.50 -6.57
N LEU A 423 21.07 10.91 -5.40
CA LEU A 423 21.68 11.98 -4.60
C LEU A 423 22.75 11.45 -3.65
N THR A 424 22.52 10.28 -3.07
CA THR A 424 23.49 9.60 -2.21
C THR A 424 24.76 9.24 -2.99
N ASP A 425 24.61 8.78 -4.24
CA ASP A 425 25.72 8.37 -5.11
C ASP A 425 26.57 9.54 -5.61
N LYS A 426 26.02 10.76 -5.60
CA LYS A 426 26.75 11.99 -5.99
C LYS A 426 27.61 12.56 -4.88
N ALA A 427 27.36 12.18 -3.63
CA ALA A 427 28.12 12.68 -2.51
C ALA A 427 29.43 11.89 -2.37
N GLY A 428 30.55 12.58 -2.16
CA GLY A 428 31.84 11.91 -1.90
C GLY A 428 31.83 11.07 -0.60
N THR A 429 30.97 11.42 0.35
CA THR A 429 30.66 10.66 1.57
C THR A 429 29.14 10.57 1.67
N PRO A 430 28.55 9.42 2.04
CA PRO A 430 27.10 9.29 2.08
C PRO A 430 26.47 10.34 3.02
N PRO A 431 25.47 11.11 2.56
CA PRO A 431 24.79 12.09 3.39
C PRO A 431 23.82 11.41 4.37
N HIS A 432 23.43 12.15 5.41
CA HIS A 432 22.28 11.79 6.22
C HIS A 432 20.99 11.96 5.39
N VAL A 433 19.98 11.12 5.64
CA VAL A 433 18.70 11.13 4.92
C VAL A 433 17.55 11.20 5.93
N LEU A 434 16.71 12.23 5.76
CA LEU A 434 15.46 12.40 6.50
C LEU A 434 14.29 12.42 5.52
N VAL A 435 13.43 11.41 5.59
CA VAL A 435 12.24 11.34 4.76
C VAL A 435 11.03 11.77 5.57
N MET A 436 10.17 12.61 5.00
CA MET A 436 8.95 13.08 5.63
C MET A 436 7.72 12.58 4.87
N THR A 437 6.67 12.26 5.62
CA THR A 437 5.37 11.94 5.03
C THR A 437 4.25 12.50 5.89
N ALA A 438 3.22 13.07 5.26
CA ALA A 438 2.03 13.52 5.97
C ALA A 438 0.99 12.41 6.18
N THR A 439 1.07 11.32 5.43
CA THR A 439 0.23 10.13 5.65
C THR A 439 0.95 9.21 6.63
N PRO A 440 0.45 9.05 7.87
CA PRO A 440 1.07 8.14 8.81
C PRO A 440 1.02 6.74 8.23
N ILE A 441 2.15 6.03 8.15
CA ILE A 441 2.17 4.64 7.70
C ILE A 441 2.29 3.79 8.95
N PRO A 442 1.44 2.77 9.19
CA PRO A 442 1.58 1.88 10.33
C PRO A 442 3.01 1.38 10.42
N ARG A 443 3.57 1.43 11.63
CA ARG A 443 4.99 1.11 11.89
C ARG A 443 5.40 -0.23 11.27
N THR A 444 4.52 -1.23 11.29
CA THR A 444 4.79 -2.56 10.74
C THR A 444 4.93 -2.55 9.23
N VAL A 445 4.14 -1.72 8.54
CA VAL A 445 4.29 -1.46 7.09
C VAL A 445 5.55 -0.67 6.82
N ALA A 446 5.87 0.33 7.64
CA ALA A 446 7.14 1.03 7.52
C ALA A 446 8.36 0.11 7.68
N MET A 447 8.32 -0.79 8.66
CA MET A 447 9.39 -1.74 8.97
C MET A 447 9.55 -2.88 7.95
N THR A 448 8.55 -3.11 7.09
CA THR A 448 8.60 -4.19 6.08
C THR A 448 8.82 -3.64 4.67
N VAL A 449 8.19 -2.52 4.33
CA VAL A 449 8.26 -1.89 2.99
C VAL A 449 9.41 -0.89 2.89
N PHE A 450 9.61 -0.09 3.94
CA PHE A 450 10.64 0.95 4.01
C PHE A 450 11.74 0.58 5.02
N GLY A 451 11.90 -0.72 5.30
CA GLY A 451 12.56 -1.27 6.49
C GLY A 451 14.05 -0.97 6.67
N ASP A 452 14.69 -0.23 5.75
CA ASP A 452 15.99 0.40 5.96
C ASP A 452 15.91 1.72 6.77
N LEU A 453 14.72 2.32 6.88
CA LEU A 453 14.47 3.56 7.59
C LEU A 453 14.07 3.32 9.05
N GLU A 454 14.68 4.05 9.97
CA GLU A 454 14.18 4.18 11.35
C GLU A 454 12.96 5.12 11.38
N THR A 455 11.93 4.80 12.14
CA THR A 455 10.67 5.57 12.11
C THR A 455 10.52 6.45 13.35
N SER A 456 10.23 7.74 13.16
CA SER A 456 9.79 8.66 14.21
C SER A 456 8.37 9.15 13.93
N VAL A 457 7.55 9.25 14.97
CA VAL A 457 6.15 9.66 14.86
C VAL A 457 5.91 10.94 15.63
N LEU A 458 5.51 11.99 14.91
CA LEU A 458 5.10 13.27 15.46
C LEU A 458 3.57 13.34 15.49
N SER A 459 2.98 12.83 16.57
CA SER A 459 1.53 12.74 16.79
C SER A 459 0.90 14.02 17.35
N GLU A 460 1.69 14.85 18.05
CA GLU A 460 1.20 16.07 18.66
C GLU A 460 0.94 17.16 17.61
N LEU A 461 -0.25 17.77 17.66
CA LEU A 461 -0.57 18.98 16.91
C LEU A 461 -0.17 20.23 17.74
N PRO A 462 0.40 21.27 17.12
CA PRO A 462 0.69 22.53 17.81
C PRO A 462 -0.55 23.15 18.46
N ALA A 463 -0.35 23.84 19.59
CA ALA A 463 -1.42 24.50 20.32
C ALA A 463 -2.13 25.56 19.45
N GLY A 464 -3.47 25.62 19.53
CA GLY A 464 -4.29 26.60 18.82
C GLY A 464 -5.01 26.10 17.57
N ARG A 465 -4.85 24.83 17.18
CA ARG A 465 -5.60 24.25 16.07
C ARG A 465 -6.99 23.76 16.52
N ALA A 466 -8.04 24.31 15.92
CA ALA A 466 -9.40 23.84 16.15
C ALA A 466 -9.66 22.51 15.40
N PRO A 467 -10.45 21.58 15.97
CA PRO A 467 -10.77 20.32 15.32
C PRO A 467 -11.60 20.55 14.05
N ILE A 468 -11.44 19.64 13.08
CA ILE A 468 -12.19 19.64 11.82
C ILE A 468 -13.37 18.68 11.96
N GLN A 469 -14.59 19.20 11.93
CA GLN A 469 -15.79 18.38 11.89
C GLN A 469 -15.94 17.79 10.48
N THR A 470 -16.00 16.46 10.37
CA THR A 470 -16.13 15.78 9.09
C THR A 470 -17.47 15.06 9.04
N ASN A 471 -18.28 15.32 8.00
CA ASN A 471 -19.59 14.70 7.85
C ASN A 471 -19.74 14.13 6.44
N VAL A 472 -20.27 12.90 6.33
CA VAL A 472 -20.64 12.31 5.04
C VAL A 472 -22.04 12.78 4.65
N VAL A 473 -22.20 13.22 3.41
CA VAL A 473 -23.47 13.68 2.82
C VAL A 473 -23.97 12.59 1.86
N PRO A 474 -24.85 11.65 2.30
CA PRO A 474 -25.38 10.56 1.49
C PRO A 474 -26.45 11.06 0.52
N LEU A 475 -26.07 11.42 -0.71
CA LEU A 475 -27.02 11.85 -1.73
C LEU A 475 -27.87 10.73 -2.32
N ALA A 476 -27.52 9.46 -2.08
CA ALA A 476 -28.37 8.31 -2.45
C ALA A 476 -29.61 8.23 -1.56
N GLU A 477 -29.45 8.44 -0.26
CA GLU A 477 -30.54 8.39 0.73
C GLU A 477 -31.25 9.74 0.84
N GLN A 478 -30.51 10.85 0.82
CA GLN A 478 -31.03 12.20 1.03
C GLN A 478 -30.59 13.17 -0.08
N PRO A 479 -31.18 13.09 -1.29
CA PRO A 479 -30.80 13.93 -2.42
C PRO A 479 -30.93 15.44 -2.17
N THR A 480 -31.83 15.85 -1.28
CA THR A 480 -32.09 17.26 -0.96
C THR A 480 -30.94 17.93 -0.19
N TRP A 481 -30.07 17.15 0.47
CA TRP A 481 -28.97 17.68 1.27
C TRP A 481 -27.94 18.46 0.46
N ILE A 482 -27.85 18.23 -0.85
CA ILE A 482 -26.96 19.01 -1.71
C ILE A 482 -27.29 20.51 -1.67
N SER A 483 -28.56 20.87 -1.54
CA SER A 483 -28.97 22.29 -1.41
C SER A 483 -28.47 22.87 -0.10
N ARG A 484 -28.56 22.10 0.99
CA ARG A 484 -28.06 22.49 2.32
C ARG A 484 -26.53 22.63 2.33
N VAL A 485 -25.79 21.80 1.60
CA VAL A 485 -24.34 21.93 1.43
C VAL A 485 -24.02 23.32 0.86
N TRP A 486 -24.69 23.74 -0.22
CA TRP A 486 -24.42 25.03 -0.83
C TRP A 486 -24.88 26.22 0.01
N GLU A 487 -26.00 26.12 0.72
CA GLU A 487 -26.39 27.11 1.73
C GLU A 487 -25.31 27.27 2.80
N ARG A 488 -24.74 26.16 3.28
CA ARG A 488 -23.66 26.19 4.25
C ARG A 488 -22.40 26.88 3.70
N VAL A 489 -22.05 26.64 2.44
CA VAL A 489 -20.95 27.36 1.77
C VAL A 489 -21.21 28.88 1.77
N ARG A 490 -22.44 29.31 1.47
CA ARG A 490 -22.80 30.74 1.50
C ARG A 490 -22.72 31.34 2.91
N GLU A 491 -23.14 30.62 3.94
CA GLU A 491 -23.04 31.05 5.34
C GLU A 491 -21.58 31.34 5.74
N GLU A 492 -20.65 30.46 5.34
CA GLU A 492 -19.22 30.59 5.64
C GLU A 492 -18.59 31.77 4.89
N VAL A 493 -18.92 31.94 3.61
CA VAL A 493 -18.46 33.11 2.84
C VAL A 493 -19.04 34.41 3.40
N ALA A 494 -20.31 34.42 3.82
CA ALA A 494 -20.93 35.59 4.46
C ALA A 494 -20.29 35.94 5.81
N ALA A 495 -19.72 34.95 6.51
CA ALA A 495 -18.92 35.15 7.72
C ALA A 495 -17.50 35.68 7.42
N GLY A 496 -17.14 35.85 6.15
CA GLY A 496 -15.83 36.32 5.71
C GLY A 496 -14.79 35.22 5.51
N HIS A 497 -15.20 33.95 5.57
CA HIS A 497 -14.31 32.81 5.34
C HIS A 497 -14.28 32.37 3.87
N GLN A 498 -13.39 31.44 3.56
CA GLN A 498 -13.20 30.91 2.21
C GLN A 498 -13.45 29.40 2.15
N VAL A 499 -13.84 28.90 0.99
CA VAL A 499 -14.27 27.50 0.81
C VAL A 499 -13.54 26.81 -0.34
N TYR A 500 -13.11 25.57 -0.09
CA TYR A 500 -12.65 24.65 -1.14
C TYR A 500 -13.80 23.76 -1.63
N VAL A 501 -13.95 23.64 -2.95
CA VAL A 501 -14.81 22.62 -3.59
C VAL A 501 -13.91 21.72 -4.44
N VAL A 502 -13.81 20.45 -4.08
CA VAL A 502 -12.92 19.49 -4.73
C VAL A 502 -13.71 18.53 -5.58
N CYS A 503 -13.32 18.40 -6.84
CA CYS A 503 -13.92 17.49 -7.82
C CYS A 503 -12.91 16.40 -8.20
N PRO A 504 -13.34 15.17 -8.50
CA PRO A 504 -12.43 14.11 -8.93
C PRO A 504 -11.82 14.39 -10.31
N ARG A 505 -12.54 15.05 -11.23
CA ARG A 505 -12.10 15.25 -12.62
C ARG A 505 -11.90 16.72 -13.02
N ILE A 506 -11.03 16.93 -14.01
CA ILE A 506 -10.84 18.25 -14.66
C ILE A 506 -11.97 18.53 -15.66
N SER A 507 -12.23 17.57 -16.55
CA SER A 507 -13.21 17.62 -17.66
C SER A 507 -13.84 16.23 -17.83
N GLY A 508 -15.02 16.13 -18.48
CA GLY A 508 -15.80 14.90 -18.60
C GLY A 508 -15.06 13.64 -19.09
N ASP A 509 -13.98 13.79 -19.87
CA ASP A 509 -13.34 12.71 -20.63
C ASP A 509 -11.88 12.38 -20.23
N THR A 510 -11.39 12.75 -19.04
CA THR A 510 -9.97 12.52 -18.71
C THR A 510 -9.75 12.03 -17.28
N SER A 511 -9.13 10.85 -17.16
CA SER A 511 -8.73 10.24 -15.88
C SER A 511 -7.35 10.74 -15.44
N GLU A 512 -7.14 10.90 -14.13
CA GLU A 512 -5.84 11.26 -13.52
C GLU A 512 -5.05 10.03 -13.03
N GLU A 513 -3.72 10.16 -12.88
CA GLU A 513 -2.85 9.13 -12.30
C GLU A 513 -3.24 8.83 -10.84
N GLY A 514 -3.60 7.58 -10.55
CA GLY A 514 -4.02 7.13 -9.21
C GLY A 514 -5.52 6.86 -9.09
N GLU A 515 -6.32 7.19 -10.10
CA GLU A 515 -7.70 6.74 -10.20
C GLU A 515 -7.76 5.24 -10.51
N ARG A 516 -8.48 4.48 -9.69
CA ARG A 516 -8.95 3.16 -10.10
C ARG A 516 -10.33 3.39 -10.69
N ASP A 517 -10.46 3.26 -12.01
CA ASP A 517 -11.75 2.94 -12.62
C ASP A 517 -12.15 1.57 -12.03
N GLN A 518 -12.89 1.58 -10.93
CA GLN A 518 -13.75 0.45 -10.62
C GLN A 518 -14.80 0.46 -11.72
N VAL A 519 -14.52 -0.35 -12.74
CA VAL A 519 -15.47 -0.72 -13.76
C VAL A 519 -16.51 -1.56 -13.04
N ASP A 520 -17.62 -0.93 -12.66
CA ASP A 520 -18.80 -1.67 -12.24
C ASP A 520 -19.21 -2.52 -13.44
N VAL A 521 -19.20 -3.83 -13.26
CA VAL A 521 -19.70 -4.77 -14.26
C VAL A 521 -21.04 -5.29 -13.76
N ASP A 522 -22.02 -5.36 -14.65
CA ASP A 522 -23.31 -5.92 -14.29
C ASP A 522 -23.18 -7.44 -14.12
N GLU A 523 -24.28 -8.08 -13.75
CA GLU A 523 -24.36 -9.52 -13.56
C GLU A 523 -23.96 -10.32 -14.81
N ASP A 524 -23.92 -9.69 -15.98
CA ASP A 524 -23.55 -10.29 -17.28
C ASP A 524 -22.08 -10.02 -17.68
N GLY A 525 -21.32 -9.27 -16.87
CA GLY A 525 -19.92 -8.94 -17.12
C GLY A 525 -19.73 -7.83 -18.17
N GLU A 526 -20.81 -7.12 -18.53
CA GLU A 526 -20.75 -5.92 -19.34
C GLU A 526 -20.39 -4.73 -18.44
N VAL A 527 -19.61 -3.80 -18.97
CA VAL A 527 -19.28 -2.57 -18.24
C VAL A 527 -20.56 -1.79 -17.99
N VAL A 528 -20.99 -1.71 -16.73
CA VAL A 528 -21.97 -0.72 -16.28
C VAL A 528 -21.28 0.63 -16.40
N THR A 529 -21.46 1.23 -17.57
CA THR A 529 -21.30 2.67 -17.70
C THR A 529 -22.32 3.29 -16.76
N THR A 530 -21.90 3.62 -15.53
CA THR A 530 -22.67 4.50 -14.67
C THR A 530 -22.95 5.74 -15.52
N ARG A 531 -24.23 5.91 -15.87
CA ARG A 531 -24.72 6.76 -16.97
C ARG A 531 -24.64 8.25 -16.64
N ARG A 532 -23.64 8.69 -15.86
CA ARG A 532 -23.48 10.06 -15.40
C ARG A 532 -22.01 10.43 -15.31
N ALA A 533 -21.65 11.54 -15.95
CA ALA A 533 -20.32 12.13 -15.84
C ALA A 533 -20.04 12.49 -14.38
N LEU A 534 -18.87 12.10 -13.88
CA LEU A 534 -18.38 12.54 -12.57
C LEU A 534 -18.30 14.07 -12.51
N ALA A 535 -18.33 14.63 -11.30
CA ALA A 535 -18.13 16.06 -11.12
C ALA A 535 -16.79 16.50 -11.75
N ALA A 536 -16.87 17.35 -12.77
CA ALA A 536 -15.74 17.96 -13.43
C ALA A 536 -15.62 19.43 -13.00
N VAL A 537 -14.39 19.92 -12.78
CA VAL A 537 -14.15 21.27 -12.27
C VAL A 537 -14.79 22.36 -13.14
N GLU A 538 -14.69 22.25 -14.47
CA GLU A 538 -15.27 23.24 -15.40
C GLU A 538 -16.81 23.26 -15.34
N ASP A 539 -17.44 22.08 -15.34
CA ASP A 539 -18.90 21.93 -15.27
C ASP A 539 -19.45 22.41 -13.92
N VAL A 540 -18.79 22.03 -12.82
CA VAL A 540 -19.15 22.43 -11.46
C VAL A 540 -18.95 23.93 -11.28
N HIS A 541 -17.88 24.52 -11.81
CA HIS A 541 -17.68 25.97 -11.76
C HIS A 541 -18.81 26.73 -12.46
N ALA A 542 -19.19 26.29 -13.66
CA ALA A 542 -20.29 26.89 -14.41
C ALA A 542 -21.63 26.74 -13.67
N GLU A 543 -21.93 25.55 -13.15
CA GLU A 543 -23.15 25.27 -12.38
C GLU A 543 -23.23 26.14 -11.12
N LEU A 544 -22.16 26.18 -10.32
CA LEU A 544 -22.13 26.91 -9.06
C LEU A 544 -22.23 28.42 -9.28
N THR A 545 -21.53 28.95 -10.28
CA THR A 545 -21.52 30.40 -10.57
C THR A 545 -22.86 30.87 -11.12
N ALA A 546 -23.52 30.06 -11.95
CA ALA A 546 -24.84 30.39 -12.50
C ALA A 546 -26.00 30.10 -11.53
N GLY A 547 -25.80 29.18 -10.58
CA GLY A 547 -26.83 28.69 -9.68
C GLY A 547 -26.57 29.07 -8.22
N PRO A 548 -26.28 28.10 -7.33
CA PRO A 548 -26.35 28.27 -5.89
C PRO A 548 -25.33 29.29 -5.32
N LEU A 549 -24.18 29.47 -5.97
CA LEU A 549 -23.14 30.41 -5.54
C LEU A 549 -23.13 31.70 -6.36
N ALA A 550 -24.23 32.00 -7.08
CA ALA A 550 -24.37 33.25 -7.81
C ALA A 550 -24.10 34.46 -6.89
N GLY A 551 -23.27 35.38 -7.39
CA GLY A 551 -22.83 36.58 -6.68
C GLY A 551 -21.55 36.43 -5.84
N LEU A 552 -20.98 35.23 -5.72
CA LEU A 552 -19.68 35.01 -5.05
C LEU A 552 -18.52 35.03 -6.05
N ARG A 553 -17.31 35.29 -5.57
CA ARG A 553 -16.07 35.26 -6.37
C ARG A 553 -15.56 33.83 -6.44
N VAL A 554 -15.99 33.09 -7.45
CA VAL A 554 -15.64 31.67 -7.65
C VAL A 554 -14.55 31.53 -8.71
N ALA A 555 -13.45 30.84 -8.39
CA ALA A 555 -12.35 30.57 -9.31
C ALA A 555 -12.06 29.07 -9.47
N VAL A 556 -11.28 28.73 -10.49
CA VAL A 556 -10.91 27.36 -10.86
C VAL A 556 -9.43 27.10 -10.67
N LEU A 557 -9.06 25.92 -10.16
CA LEU A 557 -7.68 25.44 -10.12
C LEU A 557 -7.59 23.95 -10.50
N HIS A 558 -6.91 23.64 -11.60
CA HIS A 558 -6.69 22.25 -12.03
C HIS A 558 -5.34 22.04 -12.70
N GLY A 559 -4.96 20.78 -12.92
CA GLY A 559 -3.63 20.37 -13.39
C GLY A 559 -3.21 20.97 -14.73
N ARG A 560 -4.16 21.24 -15.63
CA ARG A 560 -3.91 21.83 -16.96
C ARG A 560 -3.56 23.32 -16.97
N LEU A 561 -3.75 24.05 -15.87
CA LEU A 561 -3.37 25.47 -15.82
C LEU A 561 -1.84 25.63 -15.86
N GLY A 562 -1.35 26.68 -16.52
CA GLY A 562 0.06 27.05 -16.50
C GLY A 562 0.54 27.35 -15.08
N ALA A 563 1.85 27.20 -14.83
CA ALA A 563 2.43 27.43 -13.49
C ALA A 563 2.12 28.84 -12.96
N ASP A 564 2.30 29.87 -13.80
CA ASP A 564 2.02 31.27 -13.45
C ASP A 564 0.53 31.52 -13.11
N ASP A 565 -0.38 30.83 -13.80
CA ASP A 565 -1.83 30.95 -13.58
C ASP A 565 -2.26 30.30 -12.27
N LYS A 566 -1.70 29.12 -11.96
CA LYS A 566 -1.90 28.45 -10.67
C LYS A 566 -1.41 29.33 -9.54
N ASP A 567 -0.20 29.84 -9.66
CA ASP A 567 0.42 30.71 -8.65
C ASP A 567 -0.39 31.98 -8.41
N ARG A 568 -0.83 32.63 -9.49
CA ARG A 568 -1.68 33.83 -9.40
C ARG A 568 -3.02 33.54 -8.74
N THR A 569 -3.68 32.46 -9.12
CA THR A 569 -4.98 32.05 -8.55
C THR A 569 -4.85 31.73 -7.06
N MET A 570 -3.80 30.99 -6.68
CA MET A 570 -3.54 30.66 -5.29
C MET A 570 -3.17 31.88 -4.44
N ARG A 571 -2.44 32.85 -5.00
CA ARG A 571 -2.16 34.13 -4.30
C ARG A 571 -3.42 34.94 -4.10
N ALA A 572 -4.28 35.05 -5.11
CA ALA A 572 -5.57 35.73 -5.00
C ALA A 572 -6.47 35.04 -3.96
N PHE A 573 -6.50 33.72 -3.95
CA PHE A 573 -7.23 32.96 -2.93
C PHE A 573 -6.62 33.20 -1.54
N ALA A 574 -5.32 33.09 -1.35
CA ALA A 574 -4.70 33.36 -0.05
C ALA A 574 -4.91 34.82 0.45
N ALA A 575 -5.06 35.78 -0.45
CA ALA A 575 -5.32 37.19 -0.13
C ALA A 575 -6.80 37.49 0.21
N GLY A 576 -7.71 36.53 0.02
CA GLY A 576 -9.15 36.75 0.19
C GLY A 576 -9.81 37.44 -1.00
N ASP A 577 -9.17 37.45 -2.18
CA ASP A 577 -9.75 38.00 -3.41
C ASP A 577 -10.73 37.03 -4.10
N ILE A 578 -10.70 35.76 -3.70
CA ILE A 578 -11.56 34.68 -4.19
C ILE A 578 -12.26 34.05 -2.98
N ASP A 579 -13.58 33.89 -3.05
CA ASP A 579 -14.39 33.33 -1.95
C ASP A 579 -14.39 31.80 -1.98
N VAL A 580 -14.51 31.23 -3.19
CA VAL A 580 -14.66 29.78 -3.40
C VAL A 580 -13.71 29.31 -4.47
N LEU A 581 -12.90 28.31 -4.16
CA LEU A 581 -11.98 27.67 -5.11
C LEU A 581 -12.48 26.29 -5.52
N VAL A 582 -12.90 26.14 -6.77
CA VAL A 582 -13.27 24.86 -7.37
C VAL A 582 -12.02 24.23 -7.96
N SER A 583 -11.65 23.04 -7.51
CA SER A 583 -10.37 22.44 -7.84
C SER A 583 -10.39 20.92 -7.96
N THR A 584 -9.38 20.34 -8.61
CA THR A 584 -9.12 18.90 -8.50
C THR A 584 -8.22 18.59 -7.31
N THR A 585 -7.74 17.35 -7.22
CA THR A 585 -6.70 16.89 -6.27
C THR A 585 -5.42 17.72 -6.29
N VAL A 586 -5.23 18.66 -7.22
CA VAL A 586 -4.05 19.54 -7.27
C VAL A 586 -3.84 20.34 -5.98
N ILE A 587 -4.92 20.65 -5.22
CA ILE A 587 -4.78 21.30 -3.90
C ILE A 587 -4.23 20.38 -2.80
N GLU A 588 -4.15 19.06 -3.06
CA GLU A 588 -3.45 18.09 -2.21
C GLU A 588 -2.01 18.55 -1.97
N VAL A 589 -1.45 19.33 -2.88
CA VAL A 589 -0.05 19.76 -2.94
C VAL A 589 0.04 21.29 -2.90
N GLY A 590 -0.20 21.87 -1.72
CA GLY A 590 0.44 23.11 -1.27
C GLY A 590 -0.17 24.46 -1.66
N VAL A 591 -1.00 25.02 -0.77
CA VAL A 591 -0.89 26.37 -0.16
C VAL A 591 -1.68 26.32 1.15
N ASP A 592 -1.19 26.96 2.21
CA ASP A 592 -1.91 27.13 3.47
C ASP A 592 -2.74 28.42 3.42
N VAL A 593 -4.07 28.32 3.53
CA VAL A 593 -4.98 29.46 3.53
C VAL A 593 -5.65 29.52 4.89
N HIS A 594 -5.16 30.41 5.75
CA HIS A 594 -5.61 30.52 7.15
C HIS A 594 -7.11 30.77 7.28
N ASN A 595 -7.69 31.50 6.32
CA ASN A 595 -9.10 31.87 6.29
C ASN A 595 -10.01 30.82 5.61
N ALA A 596 -9.46 29.69 5.17
CA ALA A 596 -10.24 28.59 4.60
C ALA A 596 -10.76 27.67 5.72
N THR A 597 -12.06 27.74 5.99
CA THR A 597 -12.72 26.99 7.08
C THR A 597 -13.46 25.76 6.57
N THR A 598 -13.95 25.79 5.33
CA THR A 598 -14.84 24.73 4.80
C THR A 598 -14.29 24.06 3.56
N MET A 599 -14.44 22.74 3.50
CA MET A 599 -14.12 21.90 2.36
C MET A 599 -15.31 21.04 1.96
N VAL A 600 -15.64 21.03 0.67
CA VAL A 600 -16.65 20.16 0.07
C VAL A 600 -15.96 19.25 -0.93
N LEU A 601 -16.03 17.93 -0.74
CA LEU A 601 -15.54 16.95 -1.70
C LEU A 601 -16.72 16.31 -2.42
N LEU A 602 -16.83 16.56 -3.72
CA LEU A 602 -17.86 15.96 -4.59
C LEU A 602 -17.41 14.56 -5.01
N ASP A 603 -18.35 13.62 -5.08
CA ASP A 603 -18.09 12.19 -5.40
C ASP A 603 -16.94 11.61 -4.54
N ALA A 604 -16.99 11.87 -3.22
CA ALA A 604 -15.96 11.54 -2.24
C ALA A 604 -15.59 10.03 -2.23
N ASP A 605 -16.50 9.15 -2.67
CA ASP A 605 -16.29 7.72 -2.84
C ASP A 605 -15.28 7.34 -3.95
N ARG A 606 -14.82 8.30 -4.75
CA ARG A 606 -13.77 8.08 -5.75
C ARG A 606 -12.35 8.38 -5.25
N PHE A 607 -12.23 9.03 -4.10
CA PHE A 607 -10.94 9.35 -3.50
C PHE A 607 -10.47 8.22 -2.57
N GLY A 608 -9.16 7.97 -2.56
CA GLY A 608 -8.54 7.10 -1.56
C GLY A 608 -8.57 7.71 -0.16
N VAL A 609 -8.52 6.89 0.89
CA VAL A 609 -8.52 7.35 2.30
C VAL A 609 -7.40 8.37 2.56
N SER A 610 -6.20 8.06 2.08
CA SER A 610 -5.03 8.94 2.19
C SER A 610 -5.25 10.32 1.53
N GLN A 611 -5.91 10.37 0.37
CA GLN A 611 -6.23 11.63 -0.32
C GLN A 611 -7.29 12.43 0.45
N LEU A 612 -8.36 11.76 0.91
CA LEU A 612 -9.39 12.40 1.74
C LEU A 612 -8.80 13.02 3.00
N HIS A 613 -7.85 12.31 3.64
CA HIS A 613 -7.13 12.81 4.81
C HIS A 613 -6.30 14.06 4.50
N GLN A 614 -5.51 14.02 3.42
CA GLN A 614 -4.66 15.15 3.02
C GLN A 614 -5.49 16.38 2.65
N LEU A 615 -6.58 16.19 1.89
CA LEU A 615 -7.52 17.25 1.51
C LEU A 615 -8.20 17.84 2.75
N ARG A 616 -8.75 17.00 3.64
CA ARG A 616 -9.34 17.45 4.92
C ARG A 616 -8.36 18.33 5.71
N GLY A 617 -7.09 17.97 5.76
CA GLY A 617 -6.04 18.74 6.45
C GLY A 617 -5.72 20.13 5.87
N ARG A 618 -6.35 20.54 4.76
CA ARG A 618 -6.18 21.87 4.14
C ARG A 618 -7.06 22.97 4.72
N VAL A 619 -8.06 22.63 5.54
CA VAL A 619 -8.95 23.60 6.21
C VAL A 619 -8.72 23.65 7.72
N GLY A 620 -9.22 24.71 8.37
CA GLY A 620 -9.17 24.85 9.84
C GLY A 620 -7.79 25.19 10.40
N ARG A 621 -7.01 25.99 9.65
CA ARG A 621 -5.62 26.33 10.01
C ARG A 621 -5.44 27.68 10.70
N GLY A 622 -6.36 28.63 10.53
CA GLY A 622 -6.34 29.93 11.21
C GLY A 622 -6.88 29.93 12.65
N GLY A 623 -6.93 28.79 13.33
CA GLY A 623 -7.53 28.65 14.67
C GLY A 623 -9.07 28.65 14.70
N LEU A 624 -9.71 28.82 13.55
CA LEU A 624 -11.17 28.70 13.38
C LEU A 624 -11.57 27.22 13.18
N PRO A 625 -12.75 26.79 13.69
CA PRO A 625 -13.25 25.43 13.48
C PRO A 625 -13.35 25.10 11.99
N GLY A 626 -12.83 23.93 11.59
CA GLY A 626 -12.93 23.45 10.22
C GLY A 626 -14.18 22.61 9.99
N LEU A 627 -14.74 22.63 8.78
CA LEU A 627 -15.83 21.78 8.33
C LEU A 627 -15.45 21.06 7.04
N CYS A 628 -15.54 19.73 7.02
CA CYS A 628 -15.32 18.90 5.84
C CYS A 628 -16.58 18.11 5.49
N LEU A 629 -17.10 18.29 4.27
CA LEU A 629 -18.31 17.66 3.78
C LEU A 629 -17.95 16.66 2.66
N LEU A 630 -18.12 15.37 2.94
CA LEU A 630 -17.85 14.27 2.01
C LEU A 630 -19.12 13.92 1.25
N VAL A 631 -19.33 14.53 0.09
CA VAL A 631 -20.53 14.33 -0.73
C VAL A 631 -20.38 13.05 -1.55
N SER A 632 -21.29 12.09 -1.35
CA SER A 632 -21.22 10.80 -2.04
C SER A 632 -22.61 10.27 -2.38
N ARG A 633 -22.68 9.48 -3.44
CA ARG A 633 -23.87 8.70 -3.84
C ARG A 633 -23.70 7.20 -3.56
N ALA A 634 -22.67 6.80 -2.81
CA ALA A 634 -22.49 5.41 -2.40
C ALA A 634 -23.67 4.94 -1.53
N GLU A 635 -24.18 3.74 -1.82
CA GLU A 635 -25.30 3.14 -1.08
C GLU A 635 -24.86 2.66 0.31
N ALA A 636 -25.79 2.69 1.27
CA ALA A 636 -25.57 2.20 2.62
C ALA A 636 -25.10 0.73 2.64
N GLY A 637 -24.04 0.43 3.39
CA GLY A 637 -23.45 -0.91 3.47
C GLY A 637 -22.55 -1.31 2.30
N SER A 638 -22.32 -0.41 1.33
CA SER A 638 -21.27 -0.61 0.32
C SER A 638 -19.88 -0.38 0.90
N PRO A 639 -18.82 -1.05 0.39
CA PRO A 639 -17.45 -0.82 0.85
C PRO A 639 -17.00 0.64 0.72
N ALA A 640 -17.50 1.35 -0.29
CA ALA A 640 -17.23 2.76 -0.49
C ALA A 640 -17.87 3.64 0.60
N ARG A 641 -19.09 3.30 1.04
CA ARG A 641 -19.77 4.00 2.12
C ARG A 641 -19.10 3.76 3.46
N ASP A 642 -18.82 2.50 3.80
CA ASP A 642 -18.15 2.12 5.06
C ASP A 642 -16.80 2.84 5.19
N ARG A 643 -16.06 2.97 4.08
CA ARG A 643 -14.82 3.74 4.01
C ARG A 643 -15.01 5.22 4.32
N LEU A 644 -16.04 5.87 3.75
CA LEU A 644 -16.31 7.28 4.00
C LEU A 644 -16.74 7.53 5.45
N ASP A 645 -17.56 6.65 6.01
CA ASP A 645 -18.00 6.73 7.40
C ASP A 645 -16.81 6.54 8.36
N ALA A 646 -15.90 5.61 8.04
CA ALA A 646 -14.66 5.45 8.79
C ALA A 646 -13.77 6.70 8.71
N VAL A 647 -13.65 7.33 7.54
CA VAL A 647 -12.90 8.60 7.36
C VAL A 647 -13.51 9.76 8.14
N ALA A 648 -14.84 9.82 8.21
CA ALA A 648 -15.55 10.84 8.98
C ALA A 648 -15.49 10.60 10.49
N GLY A 649 -15.41 9.34 10.92
CA GLY A 649 -15.45 8.94 12.33
C GLY A 649 -14.17 9.21 13.13
N THR A 650 -13.03 9.43 12.47
CA THR A 650 -11.76 9.67 13.15
C THR A 650 -10.96 10.81 12.52
N THR A 651 -10.35 11.64 13.37
CA THR A 651 -9.38 12.64 12.92
C THR A 651 -7.95 12.11 12.93
N ASP A 652 -7.70 10.94 13.53
CA ASP A 652 -6.36 10.37 13.67
C ASP A 652 -5.85 9.80 12.34
N GLY A 653 -4.80 10.40 11.80
CA GLY A 653 -4.19 9.93 10.55
C GLY A 653 -3.66 8.49 10.60
N PHE A 654 -3.30 7.96 11.78
CA PHE A 654 -2.84 6.57 11.93
C PHE A 654 -3.98 5.57 11.85
N GLU A 655 -5.13 5.90 12.44
CA GLU A 655 -6.30 5.05 12.34
C GLU A 655 -6.78 4.98 10.89
N LEU A 656 -6.76 6.11 10.19
CA LEU A 656 -7.10 6.20 8.77
C LEU A 656 -6.16 5.40 7.88
N SER A 657 -4.85 5.43 8.13
CA SER A 657 -3.92 4.65 7.32
C SER A 657 -4.01 3.16 7.57
N ARG A 658 -4.33 2.74 8.80
CA ARG A 658 -4.68 1.34 9.08
C ARG A 658 -5.89 0.91 8.28
N ILE A 659 -6.95 1.73 8.24
CA ILE A 659 -8.15 1.47 7.42
C ILE A 659 -7.79 1.42 5.92
N ASP A 660 -6.99 2.36 5.40
CA ASP A 660 -6.54 2.39 4.01
C ASP A 660 -5.78 1.10 3.63
N LEU A 661 -4.91 0.62 4.52
CA LEU A 661 -4.11 -0.59 4.33
C LEU A 661 -4.89 -1.89 4.53
N GLU A 662 -5.88 -1.92 5.40
CA GLU A 662 -6.78 -3.07 5.53
C GLU A 662 -7.63 -3.26 4.26
N GLN A 663 -8.03 -2.15 3.63
CA GLN A 663 -8.83 -2.15 2.41
C GLN A 663 -8.01 -2.38 1.15
N ARG A 664 -6.82 -1.78 1.04
CA ARG A 664 -5.84 -2.08 0.00
C ARG A 664 -5.17 -3.39 0.37
N ARG A 665 -5.68 -4.53 -0.12
CA ARG A 665 -5.02 -5.84 0.01
C ARG A 665 -3.49 -5.66 -0.07
N GLU A 666 -2.78 -6.06 0.98
CA GLU A 666 -1.39 -5.67 1.31
C GLU A 666 -0.39 -5.79 0.13
N GLY A 667 -0.67 -6.64 -0.86
CA GLY A 667 0.13 -6.80 -2.07
C GLY A 667 0.22 -5.58 -3.00
N ASP A 668 -0.71 -4.61 -2.94
CA ASP A 668 -0.63 -3.38 -3.76
C ASP A 668 0.36 -2.35 -3.22
N VAL A 669 0.59 -2.33 -1.91
CA VAL A 669 1.48 -1.35 -1.24
C VAL A 669 2.95 -1.75 -1.40
N LEU A 670 3.20 -3.04 -1.58
CA LEU A 670 4.52 -3.62 -1.86
C LEU A 670 4.98 -3.43 -3.32
N GLY A 671 4.18 -2.75 -4.15
CA GLY A 671 4.52 -2.40 -5.52
C GLY A 671 4.06 -3.43 -6.54
N ALA A 672 2.89 -3.21 -7.12
CA ALA A 672 2.38 -3.97 -8.27
C ALA A 672 3.24 -3.84 -9.56
N ASN A 673 4.21 -2.92 -9.58
CA ASN A 673 5.12 -2.70 -10.73
C ASN A 673 6.43 -3.51 -10.67
N GLN A 674 6.57 -4.44 -9.71
CA GLN A 674 7.59 -5.50 -9.73
C GLN A 674 7.04 -6.75 -10.43
N SER A 675 6.62 -6.60 -11.69
CA SER A 675 5.94 -7.65 -12.48
C SER A 675 6.85 -8.81 -12.92
N GLY A 676 7.89 -9.14 -12.15
CA GLY A 676 8.85 -10.19 -12.43
C GLY A 676 9.29 -10.90 -11.15
N PHE A 677 8.50 -11.88 -10.72
CA PHE A 677 8.87 -12.95 -9.78
C PHE A 677 8.87 -12.67 -8.26
N ARG A 678 8.11 -13.55 -7.58
CA ARG A 678 7.92 -13.85 -6.14
C ARG A 678 8.74 -13.03 -5.11
N SER A 679 8.29 -11.81 -4.81
CA SER A 679 8.62 -11.09 -3.56
C SER A 679 7.35 -10.61 -2.82
N SER A 680 6.18 -11.18 -3.11
CA SER A 680 4.98 -10.93 -2.30
C SER A 680 5.03 -11.80 -1.04
N LEU A 681 4.88 -11.20 0.14
CA LEU A 681 4.65 -11.94 1.39
C LEU A 681 3.57 -13.01 1.17
N VAL A 682 3.91 -14.28 1.37
CA VAL A 682 3.05 -15.42 1.07
C VAL A 682 2.19 -15.78 2.28
N SER A 683 2.77 -15.74 3.48
CA SER A 683 2.14 -16.19 4.73
C SER A 683 1.86 -15.04 5.69
N LEU A 684 2.77 -14.07 5.72
CA LEU A 684 2.78 -12.92 6.60
C LEU A 684 1.84 -11.83 6.08
N ARG A 685 1.00 -11.32 6.97
CA ARG A 685 0.19 -10.13 6.73
C ARG A 685 0.65 -9.02 7.64
N VAL A 686 1.14 -7.93 7.06
CA VAL A 686 1.91 -6.91 7.78
C VAL A 686 1.12 -6.27 8.94
N LEU A 687 -0.17 -6.02 8.74
CA LEU A 687 -1.00 -5.43 9.79
C LEU A 687 -1.41 -6.46 10.83
N ARG A 688 -1.85 -7.65 10.38
CA ARG A 688 -2.34 -8.71 11.26
C ARG A 688 -1.22 -9.30 12.12
N ASP A 689 -0.03 -9.44 11.57
CA ASP A 689 1.08 -10.19 12.16
C ASP A 689 2.17 -9.26 12.73
N ALA A 690 1.81 -8.01 13.05
CA ALA A 690 2.67 -6.99 13.65
C ALA A 690 3.58 -7.51 14.78
N ALA A 691 3.00 -8.16 15.79
CA ALA A 691 3.75 -8.72 16.93
C ALA A 691 4.70 -9.86 16.54
N THR A 692 4.45 -10.54 15.42
CA THR A 692 5.38 -11.55 14.87
C THR A 692 6.57 -10.87 14.19
N ILE A 693 6.33 -9.77 13.48
CA ILE A 693 7.37 -8.95 12.86
C ILE A 693 8.29 -8.35 13.92
N ASP A 694 7.73 -7.78 15.00
CA ASP A 694 8.54 -7.20 16.08
C ASP A 694 9.45 -8.25 16.74
N ARG A 695 8.90 -9.42 17.10
CA ARG A 695 9.72 -10.52 17.64
C ARG A 695 10.80 -11.01 16.66
N ALA A 696 10.48 -11.06 15.37
CA ALA A 696 11.42 -11.45 14.33
C ALA A 696 12.54 -10.41 14.15
N ARG A 697 12.23 -9.13 14.34
CA ARG A 697 13.23 -8.05 14.35
C ARG A 697 14.21 -8.19 15.50
N ASP A 698 13.71 -8.38 16.72
CA ASP A 698 14.57 -8.53 17.91
C ASP A 698 15.51 -9.75 17.75
N ALA A 699 14.99 -10.84 17.20
CA ALA A 699 15.78 -12.03 16.86
C ALA A 699 16.83 -11.74 15.77
N ALA A 700 16.45 -11.03 14.69
CA ALA A 700 17.37 -10.65 13.63
C ALA A 700 18.51 -9.75 14.13
N GLU A 701 18.20 -8.76 14.96
CA GLU A 701 19.19 -7.85 15.56
C GLU A 701 20.15 -8.62 16.49
N SER A 702 19.62 -9.54 17.31
CA SER A 702 20.42 -10.40 18.19
C SER A 702 21.34 -11.34 17.42
N LEU A 703 20.85 -11.95 16.33
CA LEU A 703 21.64 -12.84 15.47
C LEU A 703 22.80 -12.10 14.81
N LEU A 704 22.53 -10.95 14.20
CA LEU A 704 23.56 -10.17 13.51
C LEU A 704 24.55 -9.50 14.46
N ALA A 705 24.16 -9.21 15.70
CA ALA A 705 25.09 -8.73 16.72
C ALA A 705 26.11 -9.80 17.13
N ALA A 706 25.70 -11.08 17.15
CA ALA A 706 26.58 -12.21 17.46
C ALA A 706 27.39 -12.71 16.25
N ASP A 707 26.76 -12.76 15.08
CA ASP A 707 27.32 -13.28 13.84
C ASP A 707 26.81 -12.49 12.62
N PRO A 708 27.52 -11.40 12.24
CA PRO A 708 27.10 -10.51 11.14
C PRO A 708 26.95 -11.20 9.77
N ASP A 709 27.70 -12.29 9.56
CA ASP A 709 27.71 -13.04 8.30
C ASP A 709 26.78 -14.26 8.34
N LEU A 710 26.13 -14.53 9.48
CA LEU A 710 25.30 -15.71 9.72
C LEU A 710 26.05 -17.02 9.41
N ALA A 711 27.37 -17.05 9.61
CA ALA A 711 28.25 -18.17 9.31
C ALA A 711 27.89 -19.43 10.14
N ALA A 712 27.40 -19.26 11.36
CA ALA A 712 26.92 -20.33 12.23
C ALA A 712 25.55 -20.90 11.79
N THR A 713 24.82 -20.18 10.93
CA THR A 713 23.49 -20.55 10.42
C THR A 713 23.45 -20.47 8.89
N PRO A 714 24.15 -21.36 8.17
CA PRO A 714 24.36 -21.26 6.72
C PRO A 714 23.05 -21.33 5.92
N ASP A 715 22.07 -22.10 6.39
CA ASP A 715 20.77 -22.24 5.71
C ASP A 715 19.93 -20.97 5.80
N LEU A 716 20.01 -20.28 6.95
CA LEU A 716 19.41 -18.96 7.14
C LEU A 716 20.13 -17.89 6.31
N ALA A 717 21.46 -17.95 6.24
CA ALA A 717 22.25 -17.09 5.38
C ALA A 717 21.87 -17.25 3.90
N ALA A 718 21.69 -18.50 3.44
CA ALA A 718 21.27 -18.81 2.08
C ALA A 718 19.86 -18.28 1.77
N ALA A 719 18.92 -18.41 2.72
CA ALA A 719 17.57 -17.85 2.58
C ALA A 719 17.58 -16.31 2.45
N VAL A 720 18.40 -15.63 3.26
CA VAL A 720 18.60 -14.18 3.19
C VAL A 720 19.21 -13.76 1.85
N GLN A 721 20.28 -14.44 1.41
CA GLN A 721 20.94 -14.16 0.13
C GLN A 721 20.02 -14.35 -1.08
N ALA A 722 19.14 -15.36 -1.05
CA ALA A 722 18.17 -15.59 -2.12
C ALA A 722 17.23 -14.40 -2.31
N ILE A 723 16.80 -13.75 -1.22
CA ILE A 723 15.97 -12.53 -1.27
C ILE A 723 16.78 -11.30 -1.69
N GLU A 724 18.04 -11.19 -1.25
CA GLU A 724 18.93 -10.11 -1.68
C GLU A 724 19.19 -10.13 -3.19
N LEU A 725 19.47 -11.31 -3.76
CA LEU A 725 19.71 -11.51 -5.19
C LEU A 725 18.45 -11.27 -6.05
N SER A 726 17.28 -11.67 -5.55
CA SER A 726 16.02 -11.39 -6.25
C SER A 726 15.72 -9.90 -6.29
N SER A 727 16.01 -9.18 -5.20
CA SER A 727 15.87 -7.72 -5.14
C SER A 727 16.85 -6.99 -6.07
N ALA A 728 18.09 -7.49 -6.20
CA ALA A 728 19.14 -6.86 -7.01
C ALA A 728 18.94 -7.06 -8.52
N SER A 729 18.38 -8.20 -8.95
CA SER A 729 18.10 -8.46 -10.37
C SER A 729 17.09 -7.48 -10.97
N GLY A 730 16.10 -7.02 -10.18
CA GLY A 730 15.15 -6.00 -10.61
C GLY A 730 15.76 -4.60 -10.81
N PHE A 731 16.92 -4.33 -10.20
CA PHE A 731 17.69 -3.09 -10.36
C PHE A 731 18.52 -3.10 -11.66
N LEU A 732 19.05 -4.27 -12.04
CA LEU A 732 19.87 -4.44 -13.25
C LEU A 732 19.05 -4.54 -14.54
N GLU A 733 17.83 -5.10 -14.52
CA GLU A 733 16.97 -5.17 -15.73
C GLU A 733 16.37 -3.82 -16.16
N LYS A 734 16.54 -2.77 -15.35
CA LYS A 734 16.05 -1.40 -15.63
C LYS A 734 17.15 -0.35 -15.72
N SER A 735 18.42 -0.74 -15.57
CA SER A 735 19.59 0.07 -15.94
C SER A 735 19.85 -0.08 -17.43
#